data_AF-A0A8S0X2L0-F1
#
_entry.id   AF-A0A8S0X2L0-F1
#
_cell.length_a   1.000
_cell.length_b   1.000
_cell.length_c   1.000
_cell.angle_alpha   90.00
_cell.angle_beta   90.00
_cell.angle_gamma   90.00
#
_symmetry.space_group_name_H-M   'P 1'
#
loop_
_entity.id
_entity.type
_entity.pdbx_description
1 polymer ?
#
loop_
_entity_poly.entity_id
_entity_poly.type
_entity_poly.pdbx_seq_one_letter_code
_entity_poly.pdbx_strand_id
1 'polypeptide(L)'
;MATDLPPLPTRWTVLDNTDPRIEYTGPWSVVDSRQFDNVGFAGPTFGDTEHTATARDASFSFKFNGTSVYLQGTRAPLREPDFPNRVTWECILDGNSREQPRGTHLPTSFNNFVYCKFDHLSPGEHTFGAKVTSDGANFYVDRIAYGALDESPLPTTEVIQVDFGDPEIRYSPEASFSTTPNFGNVDRFSDQRDATISFAFTGTSVAWYTHLANSTLAPSKASYQVDNEAPVQFDIWGFERGSGPQLYQKYFETPARAVRNHTLIVKYLGNTGEMPLSLAYTEVTNGDGSASGGGSAQVVAPIVGALVVVSALLLVIGLTEMERAIKMIDEDASYQALADIDTEIVNVEGYLERLKRSRYPLQTGRNHIHDPMLKNLPLEIVSRIFACCVAADYESRSQHYSPRRLPLPLILGAVCKPWREIAWRTPQLWTRISISVPSSDKLELHQEIIEQWLSRSGRLPLSLHLEASKVAHLLQAEDTWVAFLTQLIGKYSQRCQVIEAQMATRLYRQLFTSAEASPDLDRIVLYRDYTQLNETFQIFGSSTQMTSPTNVVLWFVRPQWLQISWSKVTYLELKLCQDTAAFEILQHTPQLRSYVVNFVQPDQPSRDNLLPSSSTYTTCPHLRHLHVMPSSNNIPRIIMEGVFPALEELSYSADSSDDPMASIQTLILRSGCTLKTFDIRGRLEQDTLVELLRMLPSLESLSVHPMIYFYAESFFKAFAQRVGEVDADSRHSSIFLPNLRSVKYRGPVMFSWRSLMSLLPSDCQGRFISQTSERPLSTISITVPACEHSDHYLDVGQIQGYLEYRQRNPGMNLEVLFEERDFVEMSAKFRGMDYEAMKECTWDVNRHRVGMQ
;
A
#
# COMPACT_ATOMS: atom_id res chain seq x y z
N MET A 1 30.76 5.52 -11.36
CA MET A 1 30.42 6.69 -12.21
C MET A 1 28.91 6.81 -12.17
N ALA A 2 28.40 7.75 -11.38
CA ALA A 2 26.99 8.13 -11.46
C ALA A 2 26.80 8.78 -12.84
N THR A 3 25.91 8.22 -13.65
CA THR A 3 25.48 8.86 -14.90
C THR A 3 24.62 10.06 -14.52
N ASP A 4 25.14 11.28 -14.74
CA ASP A 4 24.39 12.54 -14.65
C ASP A 4 23.23 12.50 -15.66
N LEU A 5 22.07 12.01 -15.24
CA LEU A 5 20.84 12.13 -16.00
C LEU A 5 20.39 13.60 -15.92
N PRO A 6 19.98 14.22 -17.05
CA PRO A 6 19.48 15.59 -17.03
C PRO A 6 18.26 15.70 -16.09
N PRO A 7 18.14 16.78 -15.28
CA PRO A 7 17.01 16.95 -14.38
C PRO A 7 15.68 17.00 -15.15
N LEU A 8 14.61 16.49 -14.53
CA LEU A 8 13.27 16.59 -15.11
C LEU A 8 12.82 18.06 -15.17
N PRO A 9 12.13 18.48 -16.24
CA PRO A 9 11.61 19.84 -16.34
C PRO A 9 10.49 20.08 -15.31
N THR A 10 10.47 21.26 -14.70
CA THR A 10 9.35 21.75 -13.87
C THR A 10 8.33 22.57 -14.67
N ARG A 11 8.65 22.86 -15.94
CA ARG A 11 7.80 23.58 -16.89
C ARG A 11 7.61 22.74 -18.15
N TRP A 12 6.36 22.60 -18.57
CA TRP A 12 5.98 21.83 -19.73
C TRP A 12 5.25 22.73 -20.71
N THR A 13 5.73 22.77 -21.95
CA THR A 13 4.97 23.34 -23.06
C THR A 13 3.85 22.37 -23.41
N VAL A 14 2.59 22.80 -23.30
CA VAL A 14 1.40 21.98 -23.54
C VAL A 14 0.80 22.34 -24.90
N LEU A 15 0.61 21.32 -25.73
CA LEU A 15 -0.06 21.41 -27.02
C LEU A 15 -1.44 20.77 -26.94
N ASP A 16 -2.42 21.54 -27.37
CA ASP A 16 -3.78 21.07 -27.64
C ASP A 16 -3.77 20.02 -28.75
N ASN A 17 -4.66 19.04 -28.69
CA ASN A 17 -4.82 18.02 -29.73
C ASN A 17 -5.04 18.60 -31.14
N THR A 18 -5.54 19.84 -31.27
CA THR A 18 -5.75 20.52 -32.55
C THR A 18 -4.57 21.36 -33.02
N ASP A 19 -3.44 21.37 -32.30
CA ASP A 19 -2.26 22.13 -32.70
C ASP A 19 -1.78 21.69 -34.10
N PRO A 20 -1.56 22.63 -35.04
CA PRO A 20 -1.22 22.32 -36.42
C PRO A 20 0.14 21.63 -36.61
N ARG A 21 0.98 21.57 -35.57
CA ARG A 21 2.25 20.81 -35.59
C ARG A 21 2.05 19.32 -35.36
N ILE A 22 0.87 18.89 -34.92
CA ILE A 22 0.53 17.47 -34.74
C ILE A 22 0.01 16.94 -36.07
N GLU A 23 0.80 16.11 -36.73
CA GLU A 23 0.46 15.50 -38.01
C GLU A 23 -0.29 14.18 -37.78
N TYR A 24 -1.61 14.20 -37.96
CA TYR A 24 -2.46 13.01 -37.89
C TYR A 24 -2.52 12.30 -39.25
N THR A 25 -2.25 10.99 -39.26
CA THR A 25 -2.32 10.12 -40.44
C THR A 25 -3.30 8.98 -40.17
N GLY A 26 -4.15 8.67 -41.16
CA GLY A 26 -5.18 7.63 -41.03
C GLY A 26 -6.52 8.15 -40.47
N PRO A 27 -7.40 7.27 -39.98
CA PRO A 27 -8.79 7.59 -39.65
C PRO A 27 -8.93 8.28 -38.29
N TRP A 28 -8.74 9.59 -38.26
CA TRP A 28 -8.97 10.46 -37.09
C TRP A 28 -10.22 11.31 -37.24
N SER A 29 -10.88 11.60 -36.12
CA SER A 29 -11.99 12.56 -36.03
C SER A 29 -11.86 13.38 -34.77
N VAL A 30 -12.45 14.58 -34.74
CA VAL A 30 -12.47 15.45 -33.56
C VAL A 30 -13.82 15.32 -32.87
N VAL A 31 -13.82 15.20 -31.55
CA VAL A 31 -15.03 15.16 -30.72
C VAL A 31 -15.02 16.31 -29.71
N ASP A 32 -16.21 16.78 -29.33
CA ASP A 32 -16.38 17.71 -28.20
C ASP A 32 -16.02 16.97 -26.90
N SER A 33 -15.01 17.45 -26.19
CA SER A 33 -14.48 16.78 -24.99
C SER A 33 -15.17 17.23 -23.70
N ARG A 34 -15.98 18.29 -23.73
CA ARG A 34 -16.70 18.78 -22.54
C ARG A 34 -17.66 17.76 -21.95
N GLN A 35 -18.11 16.81 -22.78
CA GLN A 35 -18.90 15.66 -22.32
C GLN A 35 -18.11 14.73 -21.38
N PHE A 36 -16.78 14.79 -21.42
CA PHE A 36 -15.88 14.01 -20.58
C PHE A 36 -15.41 14.76 -19.34
N ASP A 37 -15.65 16.08 -19.20
CA ASP A 37 -15.06 16.87 -18.11
C ASP A 37 -15.40 16.39 -16.70
N ASN A 38 -16.53 15.70 -16.54
CA ASN A 38 -16.98 15.13 -15.27
C ASN A 38 -16.74 13.61 -15.18
N VAL A 39 -15.91 13.05 -16.06
CA VAL A 39 -15.65 11.61 -16.16
C VAL A 39 -14.42 11.21 -15.35
N GLY A 40 -14.62 10.28 -14.43
CA GLY A 40 -13.57 9.74 -13.58
C GLY A 40 -13.19 10.69 -12.44
N PHE A 41 -11.96 10.58 -11.98
CA PHE A 41 -11.46 11.31 -10.81
C PHE A 41 -10.35 12.32 -11.14
N ALA A 42 -9.98 12.48 -12.40
CA ALA A 42 -8.73 13.11 -12.82
C ALA A 42 -8.94 14.42 -13.59
N GLY A 43 -9.86 15.28 -13.14
CA GLY A 43 -10.04 16.63 -13.70
C GLY A 43 -10.70 16.67 -15.09
N PRO A 44 -11.00 17.87 -15.59
CA PRO A 44 -11.56 18.05 -16.92
C PRO A 44 -10.54 17.73 -18.03
N THR A 45 -11.03 17.61 -19.26
CA THR A 45 -10.17 17.53 -20.45
C THR A 45 -9.49 18.88 -20.72
N PHE A 46 -8.42 18.87 -21.50
CA PHE A 46 -7.73 20.09 -21.88
C PHE A 46 -8.39 20.74 -23.10
N GLY A 47 -8.68 22.04 -23.00
CA GLY A 47 -9.43 22.73 -24.04
C GLY A 47 -10.88 22.23 -24.11
N ASP A 48 -11.39 22.10 -25.33
CA ASP A 48 -12.80 21.74 -25.58
C ASP A 48 -12.96 20.56 -26.56
N THR A 49 -11.86 19.94 -27.01
CA THR A 49 -11.91 18.86 -28.00
C THR A 49 -10.90 17.75 -27.74
N GLU A 50 -11.20 16.54 -28.21
CA GLU A 50 -10.24 15.44 -28.29
C GLU A 50 -10.18 14.88 -29.72
N HIS A 51 -8.99 14.45 -30.15
CA HIS A 51 -8.83 13.70 -31.39
C HIS A 51 -9.03 12.21 -31.09
N THR A 52 -9.92 11.56 -31.83
CA THR A 52 -10.23 10.14 -31.65
C THR A 52 -10.04 9.29 -32.89
N ALA A 53 -9.55 8.08 -32.68
CA ALA A 53 -9.37 7.05 -33.71
C ALA A 53 -10.11 5.77 -33.33
N THR A 54 -10.85 5.21 -34.29
CA THR A 54 -11.69 3.99 -34.16
C THR A 54 -11.27 2.84 -35.05
N ALA A 55 -10.34 3.07 -35.98
CA ALA A 55 -9.97 2.12 -37.02
C ALA A 55 -8.48 1.79 -37.01
N ARG A 56 -8.12 0.72 -37.74
CA ARG A 56 -6.73 0.25 -37.87
C ARG A 56 -5.88 1.27 -38.65
N ASP A 57 -4.59 1.33 -38.31
CA ASP A 57 -3.57 2.16 -38.97
C ASP A 57 -3.71 3.68 -38.78
N ALA A 58 -4.31 4.13 -37.68
CA ALA A 58 -4.24 5.53 -37.26
C ALA A 58 -2.89 5.81 -36.58
N SER A 59 -2.24 6.91 -36.89
CA SER A 59 -1.04 7.38 -36.19
C SER A 59 -1.00 8.89 -36.13
N PHE A 60 -0.22 9.43 -35.20
CA PHE A 60 0.16 10.84 -35.23
C PHE A 60 1.67 10.99 -35.01
N SER A 61 2.24 12.09 -35.50
CA SER A 61 3.62 12.47 -35.22
C SER A 61 3.74 13.97 -34.94
N PHE A 62 4.69 14.32 -34.09
CA PHE A 62 4.97 15.67 -33.64
C PHE A 62 6.48 15.82 -33.41
N LYS A 63 7.06 16.92 -33.88
CA LYS A 63 8.47 17.24 -33.68
C LYS A 63 8.63 18.29 -32.60
N PHE A 64 9.54 18.04 -31.66
CA PHE A 64 9.86 18.97 -30.59
C PHE A 64 11.37 19.05 -30.34
N ASN A 65 11.81 20.15 -29.74
CA ASN A 65 13.18 20.31 -29.30
C ASN A 65 13.19 20.39 -27.77
N GLY A 66 13.69 19.35 -27.10
CA GLY A 66 13.46 19.19 -25.66
C GLY A 66 14.16 18.00 -25.02
N THR A 67 13.87 17.78 -23.74
CA THR A 67 14.48 16.70 -22.92
C THR A 67 13.46 15.72 -22.36
N SER A 68 12.15 15.96 -22.53
CA SER A 68 11.09 15.07 -22.06
C SER A 68 9.80 15.30 -22.86
N VAL A 69 8.95 14.29 -22.99
CA VAL A 69 7.64 14.38 -23.65
C VAL A 69 6.65 13.37 -23.10
N TYR A 70 5.37 13.73 -22.99
CA TYR A 70 4.30 12.80 -22.66
C TYR A 70 3.01 13.08 -23.44
N LEU A 71 2.19 12.05 -23.58
CA LEU A 71 0.87 12.07 -24.21
C LEU A 71 -0.22 11.81 -23.18
N GLN A 72 -1.28 12.62 -23.20
CA GLN A 72 -2.46 12.45 -22.36
C GLN A 72 -3.77 12.43 -23.17
N GLY A 73 -4.78 11.75 -22.62
CA GLY A 73 -6.16 11.84 -23.09
C GLY A 73 -7.14 11.05 -22.24
N THR A 74 -8.39 10.99 -22.70
CA THR A 74 -9.47 10.27 -22.02
C THR A 74 -9.36 8.76 -22.21
N ARG A 75 -9.33 8.02 -21.10
CA ARG A 75 -9.38 6.56 -21.16
C ARG A 75 -10.84 6.10 -21.25
N ALA A 76 -11.26 5.54 -22.38
CA ALA A 76 -12.56 4.86 -22.50
C ALA A 76 -12.63 3.60 -21.60
N PRO A 77 -13.80 3.21 -21.06
CA PRO A 77 -13.92 2.03 -20.23
C PRO A 77 -13.91 0.80 -21.16
N LEU A 78 -13.17 -0.24 -20.78
CA LEU A 78 -13.31 -1.53 -21.46
C LEU A 78 -14.51 -2.25 -20.81
N ARG A 79 -15.67 -2.29 -21.49
CA ARG A 79 -16.82 -3.11 -21.03
C ARG A 79 -16.59 -4.57 -21.45
N GLU A 80 -17.02 -5.52 -20.63
CA GLU A 80 -16.87 -6.97 -20.90
C GLU A 80 -17.44 -7.50 -22.23
N PRO A 81 -18.50 -6.93 -22.84
CA PRO A 81 -18.91 -7.33 -24.20
C PRO A 81 -18.02 -6.78 -25.34
N ASP A 82 -17.18 -5.78 -25.07
CA ASP A 82 -16.33 -5.12 -26.06
C ASP A 82 -14.91 -5.72 -26.14
N PHE A 83 -14.69 -6.89 -25.54
CA PHE A 83 -13.41 -7.62 -25.61
C PHE A 83 -12.87 -7.94 -27.03
N PRO A 84 -13.69 -8.08 -28.10
CA PRO A 84 -13.13 -8.14 -29.46
C PRO A 84 -12.58 -6.78 -29.95
N ASN A 85 -12.99 -5.66 -29.38
CA ASN A 85 -12.67 -4.31 -29.81
C ASN A 85 -11.50 -3.72 -29.00
N ARG A 86 -10.34 -4.38 -29.02
CA ARG A 86 -9.15 -3.90 -28.28
C ARG A 86 -8.54 -2.69 -28.99
N VAL A 87 -8.41 -1.58 -28.26
CA VAL A 87 -7.50 -0.48 -28.63
C VAL A 87 -6.11 -0.80 -28.08
N THR A 88 -5.12 -0.92 -28.95
CA THR A 88 -3.70 -0.95 -28.57
C THR A 88 -3.00 0.24 -29.21
N TRP A 89 -2.01 0.79 -28.52
CA TRP A 89 -1.16 1.85 -29.06
C TRP A 89 0.31 1.55 -28.81
N GLU A 90 1.15 1.99 -29.73
CA GLU A 90 2.60 1.88 -29.67
C GLU A 90 3.18 3.29 -29.76
N CYS A 91 3.90 3.72 -28.73
CA CYS A 91 4.55 5.03 -28.74
C CYS A 91 5.93 4.93 -29.35
N ILE A 92 6.22 5.92 -30.20
CA ILE A 92 7.39 5.96 -31.06
C ILE A 92 8.14 7.25 -30.72
N LEU A 93 9.41 7.11 -30.36
CA LEU A 93 10.34 8.22 -30.19
C LEU A 93 11.55 8.01 -31.10
N ASP A 94 11.78 8.94 -32.02
CA ASP A 94 12.87 8.89 -33.02
C ASP A 94 12.92 7.58 -33.81
N GLY A 95 11.74 7.06 -34.17
CA GLY A 95 11.58 5.80 -34.89
C GLY A 95 11.73 4.53 -34.04
N ASN A 96 12.08 4.66 -32.76
CA ASN A 96 12.14 3.52 -31.83
C ASN A 96 10.81 3.38 -31.10
N SER A 97 10.25 2.17 -31.15
CA SER A 97 9.01 1.88 -30.42
C SER A 97 9.28 1.37 -29.02
N ARG A 98 8.38 1.73 -28.10
CA ARG A 98 8.36 1.20 -26.73
C ARG A 98 7.04 0.47 -26.51
N GLU A 99 7.12 -0.83 -26.23
CA GLU A 99 5.98 -1.59 -25.75
C GLU A 99 5.55 -1.09 -24.36
N GLN A 100 4.23 -1.04 -24.13
CA GLN A 100 3.64 -0.47 -22.93
C GLN A 100 3.97 -1.24 -21.64
N PRO A 101 3.96 -0.57 -20.47
CA PRO A 101 3.84 -1.24 -19.19
C PRO A 101 2.55 -2.09 -19.13
N ARG A 102 2.66 -3.38 -18.79
CA ARG A 102 1.49 -4.24 -18.54
C ARG A 102 0.84 -3.82 -17.23
N GLY A 103 -0.41 -3.34 -17.27
CA GLY A 103 -1.16 -2.98 -16.06
C GLY A 103 -2.26 -1.92 -16.21
N THR A 104 -2.57 -1.43 -17.41
CA THR A 104 -3.50 -0.30 -17.63
C THR A 104 -4.98 -0.71 -17.68
N HIS A 105 -5.36 -1.78 -16.96
CA HIS A 105 -6.75 -2.24 -16.84
C HIS A 105 -7.45 -1.54 -15.68
N LEU A 106 -7.88 -0.30 -15.91
CA LEU A 106 -8.74 0.41 -14.97
C LEU A 106 -10.20 0.25 -15.43
N PRO A 107 -11.12 -0.17 -14.55
CA PRO A 107 -12.51 -0.51 -14.90
C PRO A 107 -13.38 0.71 -15.22
N THR A 108 -12.87 1.91 -15.01
CA THR A 108 -13.59 3.18 -15.12
C THR A 108 -12.88 4.12 -16.08
N SER A 109 -13.66 4.93 -16.79
CA SER A 109 -13.11 6.05 -17.55
C SER A 109 -12.61 7.16 -16.65
N PHE A 110 -11.54 7.81 -17.08
CA PHE A 110 -11.04 9.04 -16.47
C PHE A 110 -10.17 9.80 -17.49
N ASN A 111 -10.10 11.11 -17.31
CA ASN A 111 -9.34 12.03 -18.15
C ASN A 111 -7.87 12.09 -17.70
N ASN A 112 -7.06 12.88 -18.42
CA ASN A 112 -5.66 13.13 -18.08
C ASN A 112 -4.82 11.85 -17.92
N PHE A 113 -5.22 10.76 -18.58
CA PHE A 113 -4.50 9.50 -18.54
C PHE A 113 -3.23 9.61 -19.37
N VAL A 114 -2.06 9.41 -18.73
CA VAL A 114 -0.77 9.44 -19.41
C VAL A 114 -0.58 8.15 -20.19
N TYR A 115 -0.78 8.21 -21.50
CA TYR A 115 -0.59 7.07 -22.40
C TYR A 115 0.87 6.66 -22.51
N CYS A 116 1.77 7.65 -22.58
CA CYS A 116 3.21 7.47 -22.75
C CYS A 116 3.97 8.65 -22.16
N LYS A 117 5.14 8.37 -21.58
CA LYS A 117 6.06 9.37 -21.06
C LYS A 117 7.51 8.95 -21.34
N PHE A 118 8.28 9.89 -21.85
CA PHE A 118 9.71 9.76 -22.12
C PHE A 118 10.42 10.88 -21.36
N ASP A 119 11.29 10.46 -20.44
CA ASP A 119 12.06 11.35 -19.57
C ASP A 119 13.55 11.23 -19.88
N HIS A 120 14.33 12.24 -19.48
CA HIS A 120 15.79 12.24 -19.59
C HIS A 120 16.33 12.04 -21.02
N LEU A 121 15.64 12.60 -22.02
CA LEU A 121 16.11 12.59 -23.40
C LEU A 121 17.35 13.47 -23.56
N SER A 122 18.20 13.11 -24.51
CA SER A 122 19.35 13.94 -24.89
C SER A 122 18.85 15.29 -25.40
N PRO A 123 19.34 16.44 -24.92
CA PRO A 123 18.94 17.74 -25.45
C PRO A 123 19.04 17.82 -26.98
N GLY A 124 17.91 18.07 -27.66
CA GLY A 124 17.89 18.22 -29.11
C GLY A 124 16.50 18.02 -29.73
N GLU A 125 16.47 18.01 -31.07
CA GLU A 125 15.26 17.75 -31.86
C GLU A 125 14.91 16.26 -31.82
N HIS A 126 13.66 15.97 -31.50
CA HIS A 126 13.07 14.65 -31.41
C HIS A 126 11.75 14.58 -32.18
N THR A 127 11.42 13.39 -32.67
CA THR A 127 10.11 13.10 -33.27
C THR A 127 9.36 12.12 -32.38
N PHE A 128 8.26 12.58 -31.79
CA PHE A 128 7.36 11.79 -30.95
C PHE A 128 6.08 11.44 -31.71
N GLY A 129 5.55 10.25 -31.52
CA GLY A 129 4.29 9.85 -32.10
C GLY A 129 3.70 8.61 -31.46
N ALA A 130 2.51 8.24 -31.90
CA ALA A 130 1.92 6.96 -31.54
C ALA A 130 1.23 6.33 -32.75
N LYS A 131 1.31 5.00 -32.84
CA LYS A 131 0.51 4.19 -33.75
C LYS A 131 -0.60 3.52 -32.97
N VAL A 132 -1.84 3.68 -33.42
CA VAL A 132 -3.06 3.14 -32.81
C VAL A 132 -3.60 2.03 -33.69
N THR A 133 -3.91 0.90 -33.05
CA THR A 133 -4.66 -0.20 -33.65
C THR A 133 -5.93 -0.38 -32.86
N SER A 134 -7.07 -0.14 -33.49
CA SER A 134 -8.38 -0.32 -32.88
C SER A 134 -9.28 -1.16 -33.78
N ASP A 135 -10.13 -1.97 -33.15
CA ASP A 135 -11.20 -2.73 -33.80
C ASP A 135 -12.56 -2.16 -33.35
N GLY A 136 -12.76 -0.84 -33.46
CA GLY A 136 -14.04 -0.18 -33.17
C GLY A 136 -14.15 0.52 -31.80
N ALA A 137 -13.12 0.50 -30.97
CA ALA A 137 -13.08 1.26 -29.71
C ALA A 137 -12.29 2.57 -29.85
N ASN A 138 -12.62 3.58 -29.06
CA ASN A 138 -12.03 4.91 -29.19
C ASN A 138 -10.68 5.01 -28.47
N PHE A 139 -9.65 5.42 -29.19
CA PHE A 139 -8.44 6.02 -28.62
C PHE A 139 -8.64 7.54 -28.60
N TYR A 140 -8.31 8.23 -27.51
CA TYR A 140 -8.48 9.68 -27.40
C TYR A 140 -7.14 10.35 -27.13
N VAL A 141 -6.87 11.42 -27.89
CA VAL A 141 -5.71 12.31 -27.73
C VAL A 141 -6.25 13.68 -27.34
N ASP A 142 -5.82 14.17 -26.18
CA ASP A 142 -6.25 15.43 -25.59
C ASP A 142 -5.12 16.45 -25.64
N ARG A 143 -3.96 16.08 -25.09
CA ARG A 143 -2.78 16.96 -25.09
C ARG A 143 -1.47 16.22 -25.17
N ILE A 144 -0.48 16.90 -25.72
CA ILE A 144 0.93 16.50 -25.71
C ILE A 144 1.69 17.57 -24.95
N ALA A 145 2.54 17.18 -24.00
CA ALA A 145 3.40 18.14 -23.32
C ALA A 145 4.86 17.73 -23.37
N TYR A 146 5.76 18.70 -23.50
CA TYR A 146 7.20 18.46 -23.59
C TYR A 146 8.01 19.51 -22.82
N GLY A 147 9.16 19.10 -22.32
CA GLY A 147 10.13 20.00 -21.68
C GLY A 147 11.00 20.65 -22.75
N ALA A 148 10.67 21.89 -23.13
CA ALA A 148 11.42 22.65 -24.13
C ALA A 148 12.82 23.05 -23.61
N LEU A 149 13.78 23.22 -24.52
CA LEU A 149 15.07 23.84 -24.20
C LEU A 149 14.95 25.37 -24.19
N ASP A 150 15.57 26.02 -23.20
CA ASP A 150 15.50 27.47 -22.91
C ASP A 150 15.86 28.39 -24.11
N GLU A 151 16.53 27.88 -25.15
CA GLU A 151 16.96 28.67 -26.32
C GLU A 151 15.95 28.69 -27.48
N SER A 152 14.83 27.97 -27.39
CA SER A 152 13.79 28.07 -28.42
C SER A 152 12.90 29.29 -28.15
N PRO A 153 12.78 30.25 -29.10
CA PRO A 153 11.73 31.26 -29.03
C PRO A 153 10.39 30.54 -29.14
N LEU A 154 9.75 30.28 -28.00
CA LEU A 154 8.43 29.66 -27.97
C LEU A 154 7.44 30.61 -28.66
N PRO A 155 6.54 30.10 -29.52
CA PRO A 155 5.45 30.90 -30.07
C PRO A 155 4.67 31.57 -28.92
N THR A 156 4.35 32.86 -29.07
CA THR A 156 3.68 33.70 -28.06
C THR A 156 2.22 33.31 -27.76
N THR A 157 1.85 32.05 -27.98
CA THR A 157 0.49 31.52 -27.91
C THR A 157 0.36 30.22 -27.10
N GLU A 158 1.45 29.69 -26.55
CA GLU A 158 1.44 28.38 -25.89
C GLU A 158 1.02 28.45 -24.42
N VAL A 159 0.44 27.35 -23.94
CA VAL A 159 0.15 27.14 -22.52
C VAL A 159 1.36 26.47 -21.87
N ILE A 160 1.87 27.09 -20.81
CA ILE A 160 2.96 26.52 -20.01
C ILE A 160 2.39 25.95 -18.73
N GLN A 161 2.45 24.64 -18.56
CA GLN A 161 2.17 23.99 -17.29
C GLN A 161 3.40 24.11 -16.39
N VAL A 162 3.22 24.67 -15.19
CA VAL A 162 4.28 24.87 -14.18
C VAL A 162 3.93 24.02 -12.96
N ASP A 163 4.79 23.06 -12.67
CA ASP A 163 4.58 22.10 -11.57
C ASP A 163 4.81 22.78 -10.21
N PHE A 164 4.15 22.28 -9.14
CA PHE A 164 4.25 22.86 -7.79
C PHE A 164 5.69 22.97 -7.25
N GLY A 165 6.65 22.22 -7.82
CA GLY A 165 8.07 22.23 -7.46
C GLY A 165 8.91 23.30 -8.18
N ASP A 166 8.33 24.10 -9.07
CA ASP A 166 9.07 25.13 -9.82
C ASP A 166 9.71 26.17 -8.88
N PRO A 167 10.98 26.56 -9.10
CA PRO A 167 11.69 27.49 -8.21
C PRO A 167 11.09 28.91 -8.17
N GLU A 168 10.28 29.31 -9.17
CA GLU A 168 9.56 30.60 -9.13
C GLU A 168 8.27 30.54 -8.29
N ILE A 169 7.84 29.36 -7.85
CA ILE A 169 6.74 29.18 -6.90
C ILE A 169 7.31 29.13 -5.47
N ARG A 170 6.98 30.15 -4.67
CA ARG A 170 7.46 30.28 -3.29
C ARG A 170 6.33 30.07 -2.29
N TYR A 171 6.66 29.35 -1.24
CA TYR A 171 5.74 28.96 -0.17
C TYR A 171 6.11 29.68 1.12
N SER A 172 5.15 30.33 1.78
CA SER A 172 5.40 31.09 3.00
C SER A 172 4.30 30.89 4.05
N PRO A 173 4.65 30.54 5.31
CA PRO A 173 5.96 30.02 5.71
C PRO A 173 6.17 28.62 5.11
N GLU A 174 7.35 28.34 4.56
CA GLU A 174 7.60 27.07 3.84
C GLU A 174 7.31 25.82 4.69
N ALA A 175 7.63 25.87 5.99
CA ALA A 175 7.37 24.78 6.93
C ALA A 175 5.88 24.44 7.13
N SER A 176 4.96 25.31 6.69
CA SER A 176 3.51 25.06 6.73
C SER A 176 2.99 24.24 5.55
N PHE A 177 3.84 23.96 4.56
CA PHE A 177 3.47 23.25 3.34
C PHE A 177 4.06 21.84 3.31
N SER A 178 3.19 20.84 3.15
CA SER A 178 3.55 19.42 3.06
C SER A 178 3.18 18.84 1.70
N THR A 179 3.85 17.75 1.30
CA THR A 179 3.48 16.97 0.10
C THR A 179 2.62 15.77 0.50
N THR A 180 1.83 15.23 -0.43
CA THR A 180 0.99 14.05 -0.22
C THR A 180 1.77 12.75 -0.53
N PRO A 181 2.24 11.98 0.48
CA PRO A 181 3.12 10.83 0.22
C PRO A 181 2.36 9.65 -0.43
N ASN A 182 1.08 9.51 -0.11
CA ASN A 182 0.26 8.35 -0.49
C ASN A 182 -0.15 8.33 -1.98
N PHE A 183 0.07 9.43 -2.71
CA PHE A 183 -0.28 9.56 -4.14
C PHE A 183 0.93 9.91 -5.01
N GLY A 184 2.15 9.66 -4.52
CA GLY A 184 3.37 9.91 -5.29
C GLY A 184 3.87 11.35 -5.26
N ASN A 185 3.53 12.13 -4.22
CA ASN A 185 3.86 13.56 -4.09
C ASN A 185 3.36 14.39 -5.29
N VAL A 186 2.06 14.29 -5.61
CA VAL A 186 1.44 14.94 -6.77
C VAL A 186 1.01 16.39 -6.51
N ASP A 187 1.04 16.85 -5.26
CA ASP A 187 0.69 18.21 -4.86
C ASP A 187 1.43 18.65 -3.58
N ARG A 188 1.44 19.96 -3.34
CA ARG A 188 1.87 20.59 -2.09
C ARG A 188 0.71 21.37 -1.48
N PHE A 189 0.44 21.18 -0.18
CA PHE A 189 -0.73 21.74 0.48
C PHE A 189 -0.44 22.32 1.87
N SER A 190 -1.32 23.19 2.34
CA SER A 190 -1.32 23.73 3.71
C SER A 190 -2.75 23.96 4.21
N ASP A 191 -2.99 23.67 5.49
CA ASP A 191 -4.19 24.02 6.25
C ASP A 191 -3.91 25.12 7.30
N GLN A 192 -2.72 25.74 7.23
CA GLN A 192 -2.33 26.81 8.15
C GLN A 192 -2.89 28.13 7.65
N ARG A 193 -3.76 28.74 8.46
CA ARG A 193 -4.31 30.08 8.20
C ARG A 193 -3.20 31.08 7.86
N ASP A 194 -3.47 31.93 6.86
CA ASP A 194 -2.55 32.93 6.32
C ASP A 194 -1.34 32.38 5.55
N ALA A 195 -1.24 31.07 5.34
CA ALA A 195 -0.25 30.51 4.41
C ALA A 195 -0.43 31.08 3.01
N THR A 196 0.67 31.44 2.36
CA THR A 196 0.69 32.07 1.03
C THR A 196 1.57 31.31 0.06
N ILE A 197 1.10 31.21 -1.18
CA ILE A 197 1.87 30.78 -2.35
C ILE A 197 2.03 31.98 -3.27
N SER A 198 3.27 32.35 -3.59
CA SER A 198 3.56 33.42 -4.55
C SER A 198 4.22 32.85 -5.80
N PHE A 199 3.76 33.26 -6.97
CA PHE A 199 4.26 32.78 -8.26
C PHE A 199 4.53 33.97 -9.18
N ALA A 200 5.79 34.14 -9.60
CA ALA A 200 6.16 35.09 -10.63
C ALA A 200 6.05 34.41 -12.00
N PHE A 201 5.24 34.98 -12.89
CA PHE A 201 4.99 34.39 -14.21
C PHE A 201 4.98 35.45 -15.31
N THR A 202 5.36 35.05 -16.51
CA THR A 202 5.18 35.86 -17.73
C THR A 202 4.05 35.25 -18.52
N GLY A 203 3.00 36.00 -18.84
CA GLY A 203 1.86 35.48 -19.59
C GLY A 203 0.62 36.36 -19.48
N THR A 204 -0.55 35.81 -19.82
CA THR A 204 -1.83 36.55 -19.82
C THR A 204 -2.78 36.13 -18.71
N SER A 205 -2.88 34.83 -18.41
CA SER A 205 -3.72 34.28 -17.35
C SER A 205 -3.05 33.07 -16.71
N VAL A 206 -3.48 32.74 -15.47
CA VAL A 206 -3.07 31.54 -14.73
C VAL A 206 -4.30 30.76 -14.32
N ALA A 207 -4.38 29.50 -14.72
CA ALA A 207 -5.32 28.52 -14.18
C ALA A 207 -4.66 27.71 -13.07
N TRP A 208 -5.38 27.49 -11.96
CA TRP A 208 -4.87 26.83 -10.76
C TRP A 208 -5.49 25.45 -10.57
N TYR A 209 -4.64 24.40 -10.59
CA TYR A 209 -5.07 23.01 -10.45
C TYR A 209 -4.61 22.40 -9.13
N THR A 210 -5.48 21.58 -8.55
CA THR A 210 -5.35 21.08 -7.18
C THR A 210 -5.67 19.59 -7.06
N HIS A 211 -5.38 19.01 -5.90
CA HIS A 211 -5.77 17.66 -5.53
C HIS A 211 -6.67 17.69 -4.28
N LEU A 212 -7.85 17.09 -4.40
CA LEU A 212 -8.86 16.98 -3.34
C LEU A 212 -8.78 15.60 -2.67
N ALA A 213 -8.08 15.51 -1.55
CA ALA A 213 -7.79 14.23 -0.89
C ALA A 213 -8.82 13.79 0.17
N ASN A 214 -9.74 14.65 0.63
CA ASN A 214 -10.63 14.33 1.76
C ASN A 214 -12.06 14.88 1.60
N SER A 215 -13.10 14.03 1.59
CA SER A 215 -14.52 14.43 1.50
C SER A 215 -15.21 14.70 2.84
N THR A 216 -14.48 14.61 3.95
CA THR A 216 -15.06 14.75 5.30
C THR A 216 -14.82 16.10 5.96
N LEU A 217 -13.91 16.92 5.42
CA LEU A 217 -13.61 18.26 5.96
C LEU A 217 -14.66 19.28 5.52
N ALA A 218 -14.87 20.31 6.33
CA ALA A 218 -15.75 21.43 5.97
C ALA A 218 -15.10 22.28 4.86
N PRO A 219 -15.88 22.86 3.94
CA PRO A 219 -15.37 23.82 2.95
C PRO A 219 -14.64 24.99 3.61
N SER A 220 -13.63 25.52 2.92
CA SER A 220 -12.84 26.67 3.38
C SER A 220 -12.78 27.76 2.30
N LYS A 221 -11.97 28.80 2.53
CA LYS A 221 -11.80 29.91 1.57
C LYS A 221 -10.33 30.23 1.35
N ALA A 222 -10.03 30.75 0.16
CA ALA A 222 -8.76 31.39 -0.15
C ALA A 222 -9.00 32.65 -0.96
N SER A 223 -7.95 33.43 -1.18
CA SER A 223 -7.98 34.56 -2.09
C SER A 223 -6.76 34.56 -2.99
N TYR A 224 -6.93 34.93 -4.25
CA TYR A 224 -5.82 35.23 -5.14
C TYR A 224 -5.72 36.73 -5.40
N GLN A 225 -4.51 37.21 -5.64
CA GLN A 225 -4.20 38.58 -6.02
C GLN A 225 -3.19 38.55 -7.16
N VAL A 226 -3.48 39.26 -8.26
CA VAL A 226 -2.53 39.44 -9.37
C VAL A 226 -2.00 40.87 -9.29
N ASP A 227 -0.68 41.01 -9.26
CA ASP A 227 0.04 42.26 -9.08
C ASP A 227 -0.48 43.04 -7.84
N ASN A 228 -0.79 44.32 -8.00
CA ASN A 228 -1.25 45.20 -6.92
C ASN A 228 -2.77 45.37 -6.89
N GLU A 229 -3.53 44.45 -7.47
CA GLU A 229 -4.99 44.52 -7.51
C GLU A 229 -5.66 44.10 -6.20
N ALA A 230 -6.98 44.29 -6.10
CA ALA A 230 -7.75 43.82 -4.96
C ALA A 230 -7.78 42.27 -4.94
N PRO A 231 -7.57 41.62 -3.78
CA PRO A 231 -7.70 40.17 -3.67
C PRO A 231 -9.11 39.68 -4.01
N VAL A 232 -9.20 38.64 -4.85
CA VAL A 232 -10.45 37.97 -5.22
C VAL A 232 -10.56 36.69 -4.40
N GLN A 233 -11.66 36.54 -3.66
CA GLN A 233 -11.92 35.33 -2.87
C GLN A 233 -12.54 34.22 -3.72
N PHE A 234 -12.18 32.98 -3.41
CA PHE A 234 -12.80 31.78 -3.95
C PHE A 234 -12.97 30.74 -2.83
N ASP A 235 -13.93 29.85 -3.02
CA ASP A 235 -14.24 28.78 -2.08
C ASP A 235 -13.44 27.52 -2.41
N ILE A 236 -13.00 26.81 -1.38
CA ILE A 236 -12.29 25.53 -1.45
C ILE A 236 -13.25 24.45 -0.98
N TRP A 237 -13.72 23.65 -1.92
CA TRP A 237 -14.72 22.61 -1.67
C TRP A 237 -14.07 21.23 -1.59
N GLY A 238 -14.75 20.34 -0.85
CA GLY A 238 -14.48 18.91 -0.92
C GLY A 238 -15.12 18.24 -2.13
N PHE A 239 -14.79 16.96 -2.33
CA PHE A 239 -15.56 16.09 -3.21
C PHE A 239 -16.75 15.46 -2.46
N GLU A 240 -17.80 15.08 -3.20
CA GLU A 240 -18.97 14.42 -2.63
C GLU A 240 -18.60 13.07 -1.97
N ARG A 241 -19.27 12.72 -0.87
CA ARG A 241 -19.03 11.45 -0.17
C ARG A 241 -19.35 10.27 -1.10
N GLY A 242 -18.34 9.49 -1.43
CA GLY A 242 -18.44 8.32 -2.32
C GLY A 242 -17.66 8.45 -3.63
N SER A 243 -17.20 9.64 -4.00
CA SER A 243 -16.62 9.91 -5.33
C SER A 243 -15.10 9.66 -5.45
N GLY A 244 -14.44 9.10 -4.42
CA GLY A 244 -12.97 8.94 -4.38
C GLY A 244 -12.20 10.27 -4.41
N PRO A 245 -10.88 10.27 -4.12
CA PRO A 245 -10.06 11.48 -4.21
C PRO A 245 -10.08 12.04 -5.64
N GLN A 246 -10.20 13.36 -5.79
CA GLN A 246 -10.29 14.04 -7.09
C GLN A 246 -8.97 14.75 -7.40
N LEU A 247 -8.29 14.34 -8.45
CA LEU A 247 -7.05 14.93 -8.95
C LEU A 247 -7.34 16.03 -9.98
N TYR A 248 -6.39 16.95 -10.11
CA TYR A 248 -6.30 17.97 -11.15
C TYR A 248 -7.59 18.80 -11.33
N GLN A 249 -8.21 19.21 -10.22
CA GLN A 249 -9.41 20.05 -10.24
C GLN A 249 -9.03 21.52 -10.38
N LYS A 250 -9.69 22.26 -11.27
CA LYS A 250 -9.47 23.69 -11.46
C LYS A 250 -10.25 24.49 -10.40
N TYR A 251 -9.55 25.22 -9.53
CA TYR A 251 -10.20 26.11 -8.56
C TYR A 251 -10.58 27.46 -9.15
N PHE A 252 -9.65 28.08 -9.87
CA PHE A 252 -9.88 29.37 -10.50
C PHE A 252 -8.97 29.56 -11.71
N GLU A 253 -9.34 30.55 -12.50
CA GLU A 253 -8.53 31.08 -13.58
C GLU A 253 -8.55 32.61 -13.48
N THR A 254 -7.38 33.24 -13.56
CA THR A 254 -7.29 34.70 -13.48
C THR A 254 -7.78 35.33 -14.78
N PRO A 255 -8.41 36.52 -14.77
CA PRO A 255 -8.75 37.23 -15.99
C PRO A 255 -7.53 37.47 -16.88
N ALA A 256 -7.71 37.39 -18.21
CA ALA A 256 -6.64 37.62 -19.18
C ALA A 256 -6.10 39.06 -19.13
N ARG A 257 -4.77 39.18 -19.26
CA ARG A 257 -4.01 40.44 -19.16
C ARG A 257 -3.03 40.60 -20.32
N ALA A 258 -2.36 41.75 -20.37
CA ALA A 258 -1.27 41.97 -21.33
C ALA A 258 -0.11 41.01 -21.05
N VAL A 259 0.52 40.48 -22.10
CA VAL A 259 1.69 39.60 -21.97
C VAL A 259 2.86 40.41 -21.36
N ARG A 260 3.13 40.19 -20.07
CA ARG A 260 4.26 40.76 -19.32
C ARG A 260 4.52 39.93 -18.06
N ASN A 261 5.51 40.32 -17.28
CA ASN A 261 5.74 39.73 -15.96
C ASN A 261 4.66 40.19 -14.97
N HIS A 262 4.08 39.21 -14.30
CA HIS A 262 3.03 39.34 -13.29
C HIS A 262 3.44 38.61 -12.01
N THR A 263 2.81 38.96 -10.90
CA THR A 263 2.96 38.22 -9.63
C THR A 263 1.60 37.78 -9.14
N LEU A 264 1.40 36.47 -9.01
CA LEU A 264 0.22 35.87 -8.39
C LEU A 264 0.52 35.56 -6.92
N ILE A 265 -0.34 36.01 -6.00
CA ILE A 265 -0.29 35.63 -4.59
C ILE A 265 -1.61 34.96 -4.24
N VAL A 266 -1.54 33.69 -3.82
CA VAL A 266 -2.69 32.93 -3.30
C VAL A 266 -2.53 32.78 -1.80
N LYS A 267 -3.53 33.22 -1.04
CA LYS A 267 -3.54 33.22 0.42
C LYS A 267 -4.66 32.35 0.95
N TYR A 268 -4.34 31.43 1.86
CA TYR A 268 -5.31 30.61 2.56
C TYR A 268 -6.01 31.41 3.67
N LEU A 269 -7.35 31.37 3.67
CA LEU A 269 -8.20 32.09 4.61
C LEU A 269 -8.98 31.17 5.57
N GLY A 270 -8.88 29.85 5.37
CA GLY A 270 -9.49 28.84 6.24
C GLY A 270 -8.71 28.56 7.52
N ASN A 271 -9.13 27.53 8.24
CA ASN A 271 -8.54 27.09 9.50
C ASN A 271 -8.10 25.60 9.42
N THR A 272 -7.32 25.17 10.42
CA THR A 272 -6.94 23.77 10.61
C THR A 272 -8.18 22.90 10.80
N GLY A 273 -8.30 21.81 10.03
CA GLY A 273 -9.47 20.92 10.04
C GLY A 273 -10.57 21.27 9.02
N GLU A 274 -10.39 22.34 8.24
CA GLU A 274 -11.17 22.63 7.02
C GLU A 274 -10.37 22.21 5.78
N MET A 275 -10.98 22.29 4.58
CA MET A 275 -10.32 21.91 3.33
C MET A 275 -9.01 22.72 3.12
N PRO A 276 -7.85 22.06 2.90
CA PRO A 276 -6.58 22.76 2.75
C PRO A 276 -6.44 23.46 1.39
N LEU A 277 -5.61 24.50 1.34
CA LEU A 277 -5.11 25.04 0.08
C LEU A 277 -4.07 24.07 -0.50
N SER A 278 -4.32 23.53 -1.69
CA SER A 278 -3.41 22.62 -2.40
C SER A 278 -3.08 23.15 -3.80
N LEU A 279 -1.84 22.92 -4.23
CA LEU A 279 -1.34 23.18 -5.58
C LEU A 279 -0.72 21.91 -6.16
N ALA A 280 -1.26 21.45 -7.30
CA ALA A 280 -0.64 20.41 -8.13
C ALA A 280 0.19 21.05 -9.25
N TYR A 281 -0.41 21.92 -10.06
CA TYR A 281 0.29 22.70 -11.06
C TYR A 281 -0.54 23.94 -11.44
N THR A 282 0.09 24.86 -12.17
CA THR A 282 -0.61 25.98 -12.81
C THR A 282 -0.44 25.93 -14.31
N GLU A 283 -1.43 26.39 -15.07
CA GLU A 283 -1.31 26.59 -16.52
C GLU A 283 -1.27 28.08 -16.83
N VAL A 284 -0.21 28.54 -17.50
CA VAL A 284 0.02 29.94 -17.87
C VAL A 284 -0.22 30.13 -19.37
N THR A 285 -1.22 30.91 -19.73
CA THR A 285 -1.56 31.18 -21.14
C THR A 285 -0.63 32.23 -21.75
N ASN A 286 -0.07 31.96 -22.92
CA ASN A 286 0.99 32.74 -23.57
C ASN A 286 2.22 32.86 -22.68
N GLY A 287 2.60 31.75 -22.02
CA GLY A 287 3.67 31.72 -21.04
C GLY A 287 5.07 31.65 -21.65
N ASP A 288 6.07 32.09 -20.90
CA ASP A 288 7.49 31.82 -21.22
C ASP A 288 7.92 30.50 -20.55
N GLY A 289 8.39 29.55 -21.36
CA GLY A 289 8.86 28.24 -20.88
C GLY A 289 10.23 28.28 -20.22
N SER A 290 10.99 29.37 -20.34
CA SER A 290 12.31 29.48 -19.72
C SER A 290 12.22 29.72 -18.22
N ALA A 291 12.93 28.92 -17.41
CA ALA A 291 13.14 29.25 -16.01
C ALA A 291 14.10 30.45 -15.96
N SER A 292 13.72 31.55 -15.30
CA SER A 292 14.59 32.70 -15.14
C SER A 292 15.86 32.29 -14.39
N GLY A 293 16.94 32.04 -15.14
CA GLY A 293 18.27 31.87 -14.60
C GLY A 293 18.59 33.07 -13.70
N GLY A 294 19.04 32.79 -12.48
CA GLY A 294 19.27 33.79 -11.43
C GLY A 294 20.02 35.03 -11.90
N GLY A 295 19.26 36.08 -12.21
CA GLY A 295 19.74 37.42 -12.49
C GLY A 295 19.56 38.28 -11.24
N SER A 296 20.67 38.80 -10.74
CA SER A 296 20.74 39.74 -9.62
C SER A 296 19.73 40.88 -9.75
N ALA A 297 18.87 41.05 -8.73
CA ALA A 297 17.96 42.16 -8.63
C ALA A 297 18.74 43.48 -8.58
N GLN A 298 18.71 44.24 -9.67
CA GLN A 298 19.10 45.65 -9.68
C GLN A 298 18.04 46.48 -8.94
N VAL A 299 18.45 47.02 -7.80
CA VAL A 299 17.73 48.11 -7.11
C VAL A 299 18.05 49.41 -7.85
N VAL A 300 17.03 50.05 -8.43
CA VAL A 300 17.12 51.41 -8.96
C VAL A 300 16.60 52.37 -7.89
N ALA A 301 17.49 53.22 -7.36
CA ALA A 301 17.15 54.47 -6.70
C ALA A 301 18.20 55.54 -7.07
N PRO A 302 17.84 56.85 -7.09
CA PRO A 302 18.34 57.76 -8.11
C PRO A 302 19.60 58.57 -7.74
N ILE A 303 20.18 59.10 -8.82
CA ILE A 303 21.30 60.03 -9.03
C ILE A 303 21.38 61.19 -8.01
N VAL A 304 22.55 61.39 -7.37
CA VAL A 304 23.19 62.71 -7.13
C VAL A 304 24.73 62.56 -7.01
N GLY A 305 25.46 63.25 -7.89
CA GLY A 305 26.64 64.06 -7.51
C GLY A 305 28.03 63.42 -7.49
N ALA A 306 28.84 63.75 -8.50
CA ALA A 306 30.25 63.45 -8.63
C ALA A 306 31.14 64.08 -7.54
N LEU A 307 32.15 63.34 -7.06
CA LEU A 307 33.47 63.82 -6.60
C LEU A 307 34.40 62.64 -6.23
N VAL A 308 34.91 61.94 -7.25
CA VAL A 308 36.09 61.07 -7.13
C VAL A 308 37.18 61.72 -7.96
N VAL A 309 38.20 62.26 -7.29
CA VAL A 309 39.63 62.34 -7.67
C VAL A 309 40.24 63.36 -6.70
N VAL A 310 40.76 62.91 -5.56
CA VAL A 310 41.90 63.50 -4.80
C VAL A 310 42.36 62.54 -3.69
N SER A 311 41.52 61.66 -3.16
CA SER A 311 41.87 60.85 -1.97
C SER A 311 42.58 59.52 -2.25
N ALA A 312 43.20 59.34 -3.42
CA ALA A 312 43.99 58.16 -3.79
C ALA A 312 45.45 58.21 -3.26
N LEU A 313 45.79 59.14 -2.38
CA LEU A 313 47.16 59.35 -1.88
C LEU A 313 47.30 59.41 -0.35
N LEU A 314 46.22 59.20 0.42
CA LEU A 314 46.26 59.16 1.89
C LEU A 314 46.01 57.77 2.51
N LEU A 315 45.70 56.77 1.68
CA LEU A 315 45.46 55.39 2.12
C LEU A 315 46.74 54.53 2.25
N VAL A 316 47.91 55.07 1.92
CA VAL A 316 49.19 54.33 1.95
C VAL A 316 50.09 54.75 3.13
N ILE A 317 49.74 55.79 3.89
CA ILE A 317 50.55 56.28 5.03
C ILE A 317 49.84 56.07 6.39
N GLY A 318 48.52 55.81 6.40
CA GLY A 318 47.75 55.59 7.65
C GLY A 318 47.67 54.13 8.15
N LEU A 319 48.16 53.15 7.39
CA LEU A 319 48.05 51.72 7.72
C LEU A 319 49.26 51.15 8.48
N THR A 320 50.31 51.94 8.73
CA THR A 320 51.53 51.45 9.40
C THR A 320 51.66 51.86 10.87
N GLU A 321 50.75 52.70 11.40
CA GLU A 321 50.75 53.08 12.83
C GLU A 321 49.56 52.54 13.64
N MET A 322 48.49 52.02 13.02
CA MET A 322 47.43 51.31 13.76
C MET A 322 47.79 49.86 14.14
N GLU A 323 48.69 49.20 13.41
CA GLU A 323 49.14 47.83 13.75
C GLU A 323 50.08 47.77 14.96
N ARG A 324 50.60 48.90 15.45
CA ARG A 324 51.40 48.98 16.68
C ARG A 324 50.60 49.35 17.93
N ALA A 325 49.37 49.84 17.80
CA ALA A 325 48.55 50.29 18.92
C ALA A 325 47.50 49.25 19.40
N ILE A 326 47.25 48.18 18.64
CA ILE A 326 46.31 47.11 19.04
C ILE A 326 47.03 45.93 19.76
N LYS A 327 48.37 45.96 19.83
CA LYS A 327 49.19 44.92 20.46
C LYS A 327 49.37 45.06 21.99
N MET A 328 48.52 45.83 22.67
CA MET A 328 48.54 46.04 24.13
C MET A 328 47.13 46.02 24.74
N ILE A 329 46.31 45.03 24.38
CA ILE A 329 45.24 44.53 25.26
C ILE A 329 45.74 43.20 25.83
N ASP A 330 45.75 43.16 27.15
CA ASP A 330 46.44 42.26 28.06
C ASP A 330 46.08 40.77 27.87
N GLU A 331 46.90 40.03 27.10
CA GLU A 331 46.74 38.57 26.90
C GLU A 331 46.79 37.81 28.23
N ASP A 332 47.67 38.21 29.17
CA ASP A 332 47.80 37.56 30.47
C ASP A 332 46.53 37.71 31.32
N ALA A 333 45.89 38.88 31.32
CA ALA A 333 44.60 39.06 31.99
C ALA A 333 43.47 38.23 31.35
N SER A 334 43.49 38.02 30.03
CA SER A 334 42.52 37.17 29.33
C SER A 334 42.73 35.68 29.62
N TYR A 335 43.97 35.21 29.68
CA TYR A 335 44.29 33.82 30.05
C TYR A 335 43.97 33.53 31.51
N GLN A 336 44.23 34.49 32.41
CA GLN A 336 43.91 34.36 33.83
C GLN A 336 42.38 34.30 34.04
N ALA A 337 41.61 35.16 33.36
CA ALA A 337 40.15 35.16 33.46
C ALA A 337 39.52 33.86 32.93
N LEU A 338 40.08 33.27 31.87
CA LEU A 338 39.67 31.96 31.35
C LEU A 338 39.97 30.83 32.36
N ALA A 339 41.17 30.82 32.95
CA ALA A 339 41.55 29.83 33.95
C ALA A 339 40.70 29.92 35.24
N ASP A 340 40.31 31.12 35.65
CA ASP A 340 39.41 31.35 36.78
C ASP A 340 38.00 30.80 36.48
N ILE A 341 37.47 31.03 35.27
CA ILE A 341 36.18 30.47 34.83
C ILE A 341 36.24 28.94 34.76
N ASP A 342 37.29 28.36 34.19
CA ASP A 342 37.45 26.89 34.13
C ASP A 342 37.52 26.27 35.53
N THR A 343 38.19 26.94 36.47
CA THR A 343 38.23 26.53 37.87
C THR A 343 36.85 26.60 38.52
N GLU A 344 36.06 27.64 38.22
CA GLU A 344 34.69 27.77 38.70
C GLU A 344 33.76 26.71 38.10
N ILE A 345 33.92 26.36 36.82
CA ILE A 345 33.20 25.24 36.17
C ILE A 345 33.48 23.94 36.92
N VAL A 346 34.74 23.59 37.16
CA VAL A 346 35.12 22.36 37.88
C VAL A 346 34.53 22.34 39.29
N ASN A 347 34.53 23.48 39.99
CA ASN A 347 33.96 23.60 41.32
C ASN A 347 32.43 23.44 41.32
N VAL A 348 31.73 24.04 40.37
CA VAL A 348 30.27 23.92 40.20
C VAL A 348 29.90 22.49 39.79
N GLU A 349 30.65 21.86 38.90
CA GLU A 349 30.49 20.45 38.55
C GLU A 349 30.68 19.53 39.76
N GLY A 350 31.71 19.76 40.57
CA GLY A 350 31.93 19.04 41.82
C GLY A 350 30.80 19.22 42.83
N TYR A 351 30.28 20.46 42.96
CA TYR A 351 29.13 20.74 43.81
C TYR A 351 27.84 20.09 43.29
N LEU A 352 27.61 20.13 41.98
CA LEU A 352 26.50 19.47 41.30
C LEU A 352 26.55 17.94 41.52
N GLU A 353 27.72 17.31 41.37
CA GLU A 353 27.89 15.88 41.64
C GLU A 353 27.64 15.54 43.11
N ARG A 354 28.05 16.40 44.04
CA ARG A 354 27.73 16.24 45.46
C ARG A 354 26.22 16.34 45.72
N LEU A 355 25.54 17.32 45.12
CA LEU A 355 24.09 17.46 45.23
C LEU A 355 23.35 16.27 44.59
N LYS A 356 23.80 15.77 43.43
CA LYS A 356 23.28 14.55 42.81
C LYS A 356 23.45 13.34 43.73
N ARG A 357 24.63 13.16 44.35
CA ARG A 357 24.87 12.10 45.34
C ARG A 357 23.98 12.22 46.57
N SER A 358 23.74 13.44 47.07
CA SER A 358 22.83 13.68 48.21
C SER A 358 21.35 13.46 47.85
N ARG A 359 20.96 13.78 46.60
CA ARG A 359 19.61 13.56 46.08
C ARG A 359 19.26 12.09 45.92
N TYR A 360 20.23 11.24 45.60
CA TYR A 360 19.99 9.83 45.27
C TYR A 360 19.39 8.98 46.42
N PRO A 361 19.89 9.06 47.67
CA PRO A 361 19.26 8.41 48.82
C PRO A 361 17.83 8.89 49.07
N LEU A 362 17.59 10.20 48.94
CA LEU A 362 16.27 10.81 49.16
C LEU A 362 15.26 10.35 48.10
N GLN A 363 15.65 10.28 46.83
CA GLN A 363 14.83 9.72 45.76
C GLN A 363 14.56 8.23 45.96
N THR A 364 15.56 7.46 46.41
CA THR A 364 15.42 6.04 46.70
C THR A 364 14.43 5.81 47.85
N GLY A 365 14.53 6.60 48.92
CA GLY A 365 13.58 6.56 50.04
C GLY A 365 12.15 6.92 49.61
N ARG A 366 11.99 7.96 48.77
CA ARG A 366 10.69 8.34 48.21
C ARG A 366 10.08 7.21 47.38
N ASN A 367 10.86 6.55 46.52
CA ASN A 367 10.37 5.43 45.71
C ASN A 367 9.92 4.24 46.58
N HIS A 368 10.64 3.92 47.66
CA HIS A 368 10.20 2.88 48.60
C HIS A 368 8.88 3.21 49.31
N ILE A 369 8.58 4.49 49.54
CA ILE A 369 7.32 4.91 50.16
C ILE A 369 6.16 4.88 49.14
N HIS A 370 6.43 5.18 47.88
CA HIS A 370 5.42 5.36 46.83
C HIS A 370 5.33 4.21 45.82
N ASP A 371 5.94 3.05 46.07
CA ASP A 371 5.76 1.84 45.25
C ASP A 371 4.67 0.93 45.87
N PRO A 372 3.38 1.12 45.53
CA PRO A 372 2.31 0.27 46.04
C PRO A 372 2.40 -1.16 45.51
N MET A 373 3.08 -1.37 44.37
CA MET A 373 3.13 -2.68 43.73
C MET A 373 4.03 -3.62 44.53
N LEU A 374 5.22 -3.17 44.92
CA LEU A 374 6.13 -3.97 45.77
C LEU A 374 5.70 -4.07 47.23
N LYS A 375 4.83 -3.17 47.69
CA LYS A 375 4.26 -3.25 49.04
C LYS A 375 3.14 -4.26 49.16
N ASN A 376 2.36 -4.44 48.09
CA ASN A 376 1.11 -5.19 48.15
C ASN A 376 1.15 -6.52 47.40
N LEU A 377 2.18 -6.76 46.57
CA LEU A 377 2.27 -7.97 45.75
C LEU A 377 3.55 -8.75 46.05
N PRO A 378 3.49 -10.10 46.12
CA PRO A 378 4.67 -10.95 46.10
C PRO A 378 5.50 -10.74 44.82
N LEU A 379 6.82 -10.95 44.94
CA LEU A 379 7.76 -10.75 43.82
C LEU A 379 7.41 -11.62 42.61
N GLU A 380 6.89 -12.83 42.82
CA GLU A 380 6.47 -13.74 41.78
C GLU A 380 5.31 -13.17 40.94
N ILE A 381 4.38 -12.47 41.59
CA ILE A 381 3.25 -11.81 40.91
C ILE A 381 3.75 -10.61 40.11
N VAL A 382 4.68 -9.85 40.67
CA VAL A 382 5.32 -8.72 39.96
C VAL A 382 6.08 -9.20 38.72
N SER A 383 6.87 -10.27 38.84
CA SER A 383 7.56 -10.88 37.71
C SER A 383 6.59 -11.34 36.62
N ARG A 384 5.44 -11.91 36.99
CA ARG A 384 4.38 -12.30 36.04
C ARG A 384 3.74 -11.09 35.36
N ILE A 385 3.48 -10.00 36.10
CA ILE A 385 2.98 -8.75 35.53
C ILE A 385 3.96 -8.22 34.50
N PHE A 386 5.26 -8.15 34.83
CA PHE A 386 6.29 -7.72 33.90
C PHE A 386 6.34 -8.60 32.65
N ALA A 387 6.22 -9.92 32.80
CA ALA A 387 6.17 -10.84 31.67
C ALA A 387 4.97 -10.59 30.77
N CYS A 388 3.78 -10.35 31.34
CA CYS A 388 2.59 -9.97 30.57
C CYS A 388 2.76 -8.64 29.84
N CYS A 389 3.34 -7.62 30.49
CA CYS A 389 3.61 -6.33 29.83
C CYS A 389 4.56 -6.49 28.64
N VAL A 390 5.62 -7.29 28.81
CA VAL A 390 6.60 -7.57 27.75
C VAL A 390 5.95 -8.34 26.60
N ALA A 391 5.13 -9.36 26.89
CA ALA A 391 4.40 -10.11 25.86
C ALA A 391 3.44 -9.21 25.06
N ALA A 392 2.66 -8.37 25.74
CA ALA A 392 1.73 -7.44 25.08
C ALA A 392 2.44 -6.38 24.22
N ASP A 393 3.59 -5.86 24.68
CA ASP A 393 4.42 -4.94 23.87
C ASP A 393 4.85 -5.61 22.57
N TYR A 394 5.27 -6.88 22.62
CA TYR A 394 5.66 -7.61 21.41
C TYR A 394 4.50 -7.86 20.44
N GLU A 395 3.31 -8.23 20.94
CA GLU A 395 2.14 -8.42 20.08
C GLU A 395 1.78 -7.11 19.35
N SER A 396 1.80 -5.98 20.06
CA SER A 396 1.54 -4.66 19.47
C SER A 396 2.59 -4.23 18.43
N ARG A 397 3.87 -4.59 18.64
CA ARG A 397 5.00 -4.20 17.77
C ARG A 397 5.04 -4.99 16.46
N SER A 398 4.38 -6.14 16.39
CA SER A 398 4.28 -6.94 15.17
C SER A 398 3.47 -6.27 14.05
N GLN A 399 2.66 -5.25 14.39
CA GLN A 399 1.81 -4.52 13.45
C GLN A 399 2.39 -3.16 13.02
N HIS A 400 3.24 -2.54 13.85
CA HIS A 400 3.83 -1.21 13.58
C HIS A 400 5.25 -1.13 14.12
N TYR A 401 6.24 -1.34 13.25
CA TYR A 401 7.64 -1.28 13.66
C TYR A 401 8.11 0.17 13.81
N SER A 402 8.55 0.56 15.02
CA SER A 402 9.21 1.85 15.28
C SER A 402 10.59 1.61 15.91
N PRO A 403 11.69 1.90 15.19
CA PRO A 403 13.06 1.61 15.65
C PRO A 403 13.55 2.50 16.80
N ARG A 404 12.73 3.45 17.30
CA ARG A 404 13.14 4.44 18.31
C ARG A 404 12.73 4.12 19.76
N ARG A 405 12.02 3.02 20.02
CA ARG A 405 11.58 2.67 21.39
C ARG A 405 12.50 1.65 22.06
N LEU A 406 13.01 2.01 23.25
CA LEU A 406 13.79 1.13 24.11
C LEU A 406 13.04 -0.18 24.41
N PRO A 407 13.73 -1.33 24.51
CA PRO A 407 13.13 -2.58 24.93
C PRO A 407 12.48 -2.48 26.32
N LEU A 408 11.27 -3.03 26.48
CA LEU A 408 10.49 -2.91 27.71
C LEU A 408 11.21 -3.48 28.97
N PRO A 409 11.99 -4.58 28.91
CA PRO A 409 12.77 -5.04 30.07
C PRO A 409 13.74 -3.98 30.61
N LEU A 410 14.31 -3.14 29.74
CA LEU A 410 15.19 -2.03 30.13
C LEU A 410 14.40 -0.86 30.71
N ILE A 411 13.21 -0.57 30.15
CA ILE A 411 12.30 0.47 30.67
C ILE A 411 11.84 0.11 32.09
N LEU A 412 11.43 -1.14 32.32
CA LEU A 412 11.06 -1.63 33.66
C LEU A 412 12.22 -1.48 34.64
N GLY A 413 13.46 -1.78 34.20
CA GLY A 413 14.65 -1.56 35.01
C GLY A 413 15.06 -0.08 35.19
N ALA A 414 14.48 0.85 34.44
CA ALA A 414 14.76 2.28 34.58
C ALA A 414 13.86 2.95 35.64
N VAL A 415 12.79 2.31 36.11
CA VAL A 415 11.84 2.88 37.07
C VAL A 415 12.46 3.09 38.45
N CYS A 416 12.92 2.02 39.09
CA CYS A 416 13.59 2.07 40.39
C CYS A 416 14.56 0.89 40.58
N LYS A 417 15.39 0.95 41.63
CA LYS A 417 16.35 -0.12 41.96
C LYS A 417 15.67 -1.49 42.15
N PRO A 418 14.63 -1.64 42.99
CA PRO A 418 13.92 -2.91 43.12
C PRO A 418 13.36 -3.47 41.81
N TRP A 419 12.73 -2.64 40.97
CA TRP A 419 12.20 -3.08 39.67
C TRP A 419 13.30 -3.57 38.75
N ARG A 420 14.47 -2.92 38.77
CA ARG A 420 15.65 -3.37 38.03
C ARG A 420 16.12 -4.73 38.49
N GLU A 421 16.22 -4.94 39.81
CA GLU A 421 16.62 -6.24 40.37
C GLU A 421 15.65 -7.35 39.98
N ILE A 422 14.34 -7.09 40.05
CA ILE A 422 13.30 -8.04 39.64
C ILE A 422 13.41 -8.32 38.14
N ALA A 423 13.49 -7.27 37.31
CA ALA A 423 13.59 -7.43 35.86
C ALA A 423 14.84 -8.23 35.47
N TRP A 424 16.00 -7.92 36.04
CA TRP A 424 17.26 -8.62 35.77
C TRP A 424 17.30 -10.06 36.29
N ARG A 425 16.56 -10.36 37.37
CA ARG A 425 16.46 -11.72 37.93
C ARG A 425 15.31 -12.56 37.34
N THR A 426 14.52 -12.01 36.41
CA THR A 426 13.40 -12.72 35.78
C THR A 426 13.78 -13.12 34.35
N PRO A 427 14.28 -14.34 34.10
CA PRO A 427 14.86 -14.71 32.81
C PRO A 427 13.85 -14.67 31.65
N GLN A 428 12.57 -14.88 31.94
CA GLN A 428 11.47 -14.85 30.98
C GLN A 428 11.34 -13.51 30.24
N LEU A 429 11.83 -12.42 30.83
CA LEU A 429 11.81 -11.09 30.19
C LEU A 429 12.88 -10.93 29.11
N TRP A 430 13.87 -11.83 29.05
CA TRP A 430 15.07 -11.72 28.22
C TRP A 430 15.15 -12.79 27.14
N THR A 431 14.11 -13.61 26.97
CA THR A 431 14.08 -14.71 25.98
C THR A 431 13.94 -14.23 24.55
N ARG A 432 13.43 -13.01 24.33
CA ARG A 432 13.31 -12.38 23.02
C ARG A 432 14.28 -11.20 22.91
N ILE A 433 15.07 -11.18 21.83
CA ILE A 433 16.01 -10.10 21.54
C ILE A 433 15.83 -9.62 20.10
N SER A 434 15.87 -8.30 19.91
CA SER A 434 15.90 -7.65 18.60
C SER A 434 17.28 -7.04 18.38
N ILE A 435 17.96 -7.47 17.34
CA ILE A 435 19.31 -7.05 16.98
C ILE A 435 19.21 -6.33 15.63
N SER A 436 19.40 -5.01 15.67
CA SER A 436 19.50 -4.20 14.45
C SER A 436 20.97 -4.04 14.08
N VAL A 437 21.33 -4.36 12.84
CA VAL A 437 22.69 -4.19 12.30
C VAL A 437 22.89 -2.70 11.98
N PRO A 438 23.69 -1.97 12.79
CA PRO A 438 23.89 -0.54 12.61
C PRO A 438 24.85 -0.26 11.45
N SER A 439 24.80 0.95 10.91
CA SER A 439 25.76 1.44 9.90
C SER A 439 27.12 1.87 10.49
N SER A 440 27.41 1.53 11.75
CA SER A 440 28.59 2.01 12.48
C SER A 440 29.48 0.87 12.97
N ASP A 441 30.79 1.08 13.00
CA ASP A 441 31.82 0.11 13.42
C ASP A 441 31.84 -0.24 14.94
N LYS A 442 30.78 0.06 15.68
CA LYS A 442 30.67 -0.22 17.13
C LYS A 442 30.24 -1.66 17.43
N LEU A 443 30.78 -2.65 16.70
CA LEU A 443 30.43 -4.06 16.87
C LEU A 443 30.69 -4.53 18.31
N GLU A 444 31.82 -4.13 18.91
CA GLU A 444 32.22 -4.53 20.26
C GLU A 444 31.19 -4.15 21.33
N LEU A 445 30.68 -2.91 21.28
CA LEU A 445 29.66 -2.43 22.22
C LEU A 445 28.35 -3.21 22.08
N HIS A 446 27.93 -3.49 20.84
CA HIS A 446 26.71 -4.24 20.60
C HIS A 446 26.86 -5.71 21.01
N GLN A 447 28.01 -6.31 20.74
CA GLN A 447 28.34 -7.64 21.20
C GLN A 447 28.20 -7.74 22.72
N GLU A 448 28.77 -6.79 23.47
CA GLU A 448 28.66 -6.78 24.94
C GLU A 448 27.19 -6.72 25.40
N ILE A 449 26.39 -5.82 24.80
CA ILE A 449 24.97 -5.66 25.15
C ILE A 449 24.19 -6.94 24.85
N ILE A 450 24.41 -7.56 23.69
CA ILE A 450 23.75 -8.79 23.27
C ILE A 450 24.12 -9.95 24.19
N GLU A 451 25.41 -10.10 24.52
CA GLU A 451 25.87 -11.14 25.43
C GLU A 451 25.28 -10.96 26.84
N GLN A 452 25.24 -9.74 27.36
CA GLN A 452 24.58 -9.46 28.63
C GLN A 452 23.08 -9.79 28.57
N TRP A 453 22.39 -9.44 27.48
CA TRP A 453 20.98 -9.78 27.30
C TRP A 453 20.75 -11.29 27.33
N LEU A 454 21.52 -12.03 26.53
CA LEU A 454 21.41 -13.48 26.44
C LEU A 454 21.80 -14.17 27.75
N SER A 455 22.77 -13.63 28.50
CA SER A 455 23.12 -14.14 29.83
C SER A 455 21.93 -14.08 30.81
N ARG A 456 21.11 -13.03 30.74
CA ARG A 456 19.93 -12.86 31.61
C ARG A 456 18.79 -13.82 31.26
N SER A 457 18.75 -14.34 30.03
CA SER A 457 17.76 -15.34 29.60
C SER A 457 17.89 -16.71 30.30
N GLY A 458 19.00 -16.93 31.02
CA GLY A 458 19.21 -18.16 31.79
C GLY A 458 19.37 -19.37 30.88
N ARG A 459 18.47 -20.37 31.01
CA ARG A 459 18.40 -21.61 30.20
C ARG A 459 17.12 -21.72 29.34
N LEU A 460 16.32 -20.65 29.27
CA LEU A 460 15.04 -20.65 28.56
C LEU A 460 15.21 -20.63 27.02
N PRO A 461 14.22 -21.12 26.25
CA PRO A 461 14.23 -20.98 24.79
C PRO A 461 14.35 -19.52 24.34
N LEU A 462 15.04 -19.29 23.23
CA LEU A 462 15.36 -17.99 22.67
C LEU A 462 14.58 -17.72 21.38
N SER A 463 14.20 -16.46 21.20
CA SER A 463 13.62 -15.93 19.96
C SER A 463 14.44 -14.73 19.47
N LEU A 464 15.18 -14.95 18.38
CA LEU A 464 16.10 -13.95 17.81
C LEU A 464 15.41 -13.20 16.67
N HIS A 465 15.40 -11.88 16.73
CA HIS A 465 14.87 -11.01 15.67
C HIS A 465 16.02 -10.19 15.12
N LEU A 466 16.33 -10.37 13.83
CA LEU A 466 17.51 -9.80 13.18
C LEU A 466 17.05 -8.83 12.09
N GLU A 467 17.51 -7.59 12.13
CA GLU A 467 17.11 -6.56 11.17
C GLU A 467 18.33 -5.83 10.65
N ALA A 468 18.52 -5.79 9.32
CA ALA A 468 19.60 -5.00 8.71
C ALA A 468 19.10 -3.60 8.31
N SER A 469 19.78 -2.55 8.78
CA SER A 469 19.44 -1.16 8.44
C SER A 469 19.61 -0.90 6.94
N LYS A 470 18.66 -0.17 6.33
CA LYS A 470 18.71 0.32 4.93
C LYS A 470 20.08 0.93 4.53
N VAL A 471 20.78 1.55 5.49
CA VAL A 471 22.09 2.20 5.27
C VAL A 471 23.25 1.22 5.39
N ALA A 472 23.14 0.16 6.19
CA ALA A 472 24.18 -0.86 6.34
C ALA A 472 24.42 -1.62 5.02
N HIS A 473 23.35 -1.83 4.23
CA HIS A 473 23.40 -2.45 2.89
C HIS A 473 24.24 -1.68 1.87
N LEU A 474 24.55 -0.40 2.12
CA LEU A 474 25.34 0.44 1.22
C LEU A 474 26.85 0.44 1.54
N LEU A 475 27.27 -0.07 2.70
CA LEU A 475 28.58 0.27 3.29
C LEU A 475 29.56 -0.91 3.54
N GLN A 476 29.35 -2.12 3.01
CA GLN A 476 30.23 -3.29 3.20
C GLN A 476 30.45 -3.75 4.66
N ALA A 477 29.87 -3.07 5.66
CA ALA A 477 29.93 -3.45 7.08
C ALA A 477 29.18 -4.76 7.41
N GLU A 478 28.47 -5.36 6.45
CA GLU A 478 27.55 -6.48 6.69
C GLU A 478 28.24 -7.81 6.96
N ASP A 479 29.39 -8.07 6.34
CA ASP A 479 30.01 -9.40 6.41
C ASP A 479 30.58 -9.69 7.81
N THR A 480 31.11 -8.69 8.52
CA THR A 480 31.58 -8.82 9.92
C THR A 480 30.42 -9.07 10.88
N TRP A 481 29.30 -8.35 10.70
CA TRP A 481 28.09 -8.56 11.48
C TRP A 481 27.46 -9.93 11.22
N VAL A 482 27.46 -10.41 9.98
CA VAL A 482 26.91 -11.73 9.64
C VAL A 482 27.77 -12.84 10.22
N ALA A 483 29.10 -12.69 10.22
CA ALA A 483 29.99 -13.61 10.91
C ALA A 483 29.72 -13.64 12.43
N PHE A 484 29.53 -12.47 13.06
CA PHE A 484 29.15 -12.38 14.47
C PHE A 484 27.79 -13.04 14.75
N LEU A 485 26.75 -12.72 13.96
CA LEU A 485 25.41 -13.31 14.12
C LEU A 485 25.42 -14.82 13.91
N THR A 486 26.18 -15.29 12.92
CA THR A 486 26.46 -16.71 12.70
C THR A 486 27.04 -17.37 13.94
N GLN A 487 28.12 -16.79 14.50
CA GLN A 487 28.75 -17.31 15.71
C GLN A 487 27.80 -17.29 16.91
N LEU A 488 26.97 -16.24 17.02
CA LEU A 488 25.97 -16.09 18.07
C LEU A 488 24.90 -17.19 17.98
N ILE A 489 24.35 -17.43 16.79
CA ILE A 489 23.35 -18.48 16.54
C ILE A 489 23.97 -19.85 16.82
N GLY A 490 25.21 -20.10 16.39
CA GLY A 490 25.93 -21.33 16.71
C GLY A 490 26.07 -21.54 18.23
N LYS A 491 26.56 -20.52 18.95
CA LYS A 491 26.76 -20.54 20.41
C LYS A 491 25.48 -20.81 21.21
N TYR A 492 24.34 -20.32 20.73
CA TYR A 492 23.04 -20.46 21.40
C TYR A 492 22.08 -21.42 20.67
N SER A 493 22.59 -22.23 19.73
CA SER A 493 21.82 -23.09 18.84
C SER A 493 20.85 -24.02 19.59
N GLN A 494 21.35 -24.71 20.63
CA GLN A 494 20.63 -25.66 21.49
C GLN A 494 19.43 -25.09 22.25
N ARG A 495 19.20 -23.78 22.20
CA ARG A 495 18.03 -23.15 22.83
C ARG A 495 17.33 -22.18 21.90
N CYS A 496 17.84 -21.96 20.69
CA CYS A 496 17.24 -21.07 19.72
C CYS A 496 16.03 -21.77 19.10
N GLN A 497 14.83 -21.29 19.42
CA GLN A 497 13.58 -21.89 18.96
C GLN A 497 12.98 -21.12 17.78
N VAL A 498 13.20 -19.79 17.74
CA VAL A 498 12.64 -18.91 16.71
C VAL A 498 13.74 -18.01 16.16
N ILE A 499 13.88 -17.99 14.84
CA ILE A 499 14.68 -17.00 14.12
C ILE A 499 13.74 -16.23 13.19
N GLU A 500 13.63 -14.94 13.43
CA GLU A 500 12.98 -13.99 12.54
C GLU A 500 14.03 -13.02 12.00
N ALA A 501 14.12 -12.87 10.69
CA ALA A 501 15.18 -12.06 10.08
C ALA A 501 14.70 -11.29 8.84
N GLN A 502 15.12 -10.04 8.76
CA GLN A 502 14.91 -9.14 7.63
C GLN A 502 16.26 -8.57 7.18
N MET A 503 16.77 -9.07 6.06
CA MET A 503 18.08 -8.73 5.49
C MET A 503 18.19 -9.13 4.01
N ALA A 504 19.33 -8.84 3.39
CA ALA A 504 19.64 -9.26 2.03
C ALA A 504 19.71 -10.80 1.91
N THR A 505 19.16 -11.34 0.82
CA THR A 505 19.08 -12.78 0.55
C THR A 505 20.41 -13.50 0.74
N ARG A 506 21.49 -12.94 0.20
CA ARG A 506 22.84 -13.53 0.24
C ARG A 506 23.30 -13.89 1.66
N LEU A 507 22.80 -13.18 2.67
CA LEU A 507 23.19 -13.34 4.07
C LEU A 507 22.48 -14.52 4.74
N TYR A 508 21.26 -14.88 4.29
CA TYR A 508 20.56 -16.06 4.83
C TYR A 508 21.36 -17.34 4.62
N ARG A 509 22.02 -17.48 3.47
CA ARG A 509 22.91 -18.61 3.21
C ARG A 509 23.97 -18.72 4.30
N GLN A 510 24.68 -17.62 4.57
CA GLN A 510 25.78 -17.61 5.54
C GLN A 510 25.31 -17.95 6.96
N LEU A 511 24.13 -17.46 7.35
CA LEU A 511 23.54 -17.74 8.67
C LEU A 511 23.17 -19.22 8.86
N PHE A 512 22.75 -19.93 7.81
CA PHE A 512 22.31 -21.32 7.89
C PHE A 512 23.36 -22.35 7.43
N THR A 513 24.46 -21.93 6.78
CA THR A 513 25.58 -22.82 6.40
C THR A 513 26.49 -23.23 7.57
N SER A 514 26.53 -22.41 8.61
CA SER A 514 27.60 -22.36 9.61
C SER A 514 27.11 -22.67 11.02
N ALA A 515 25.79 -22.61 11.25
CA ALA A 515 25.18 -23.03 12.48
C ALA A 515 25.29 -24.55 12.59
N GLU A 516 26.06 -25.04 13.56
CA GLU A 516 25.90 -26.41 14.07
C GLU A 516 24.40 -26.69 14.19
N ALA A 517 23.93 -27.81 13.62
CA ALA A 517 22.50 -28.08 13.49
C ALA A 517 21.79 -27.83 14.83
N SER A 518 20.98 -26.78 14.91
CA SER A 518 20.14 -26.50 16.07
C SER A 518 19.02 -27.55 16.10
N PRO A 519 19.00 -28.47 17.07
CA PRO A 519 17.94 -29.47 17.16
C PRO A 519 16.60 -28.85 17.59
N ASP A 520 16.64 -27.69 18.25
CA ASP A 520 15.49 -27.04 18.88
C ASP A 520 14.89 -25.90 18.04
N LEU A 521 15.50 -25.55 16.90
CA LEU A 521 14.97 -24.53 16.00
C LEU A 521 13.67 -25.03 15.36
N ASP A 522 12.56 -24.44 15.80
CA ASP A 522 11.22 -24.85 15.42
C ASP A 522 10.61 -23.94 14.34
N ARG A 523 10.85 -22.62 14.46
CA ARG A 523 10.25 -21.60 13.59
C ARG A 523 11.29 -20.70 12.93
N ILE A 524 11.19 -20.59 11.61
CA ILE A 524 12.01 -19.69 10.79
C ILE A 524 11.08 -18.73 10.04
N VAL A 525 11.34 -17.43 10.16
CA VAL A 525 10.60 -16.37 9.46
C VAL A 525 11.59 -15.42 8.79
N LEU A 526 11.61 -15.38 7.46
CA LEU A 526 12.58 -14.60 6.69
C LEU A 526 11.90 -13.66 5.70
N TYR A 527 12.36 -12.42 5.65
CA TYR A 527 11.84 -11.37 4.76
C TYR A 527 12.96 -10.80 3.90
N ARG A 528 12.78 -10.65 2.57
CA ARG A 528 13.77 -9.91 1.76
C ARG A 528 13.60 -8.40 1.92
N ASP A 529 14.72 -7.68 1.99
CA ASP A 529 14.74 -6.23 1.78
C ASP A 529 14.58 -5.88 0.27
N TYR A 530 13.72 -4.91 -0.04
CA TYR A 530 13.25 -4.59 -1.41
C TYR A 530 14.28 -3.86 -2.30
N THR A 531 15.47 -3.58 -1.79
CA THR A 531 16.42 -2.66 -2.43
C THR A 531 17.34 -3.27 -3.49
N GLN A 532 17.35 -4.61 -3.68
CA GLN A 532 18.22 -5.26 -4.68
C GLN A 532 17.45 -6.26 -5.58
N LEU A 533 17.35 -5.90 -6.87
CA LEU A 533 16.61 -6.64 -7.91
C LEU A 533 17.46 -7.63 -8.73
N ASN A 534 18.79 -7.60 -8.62
CA ASN A 534 19.69 -8.26 -9.59
C ASN A 534 20.65 -9.28 -8.95
N GLU A 535 20.14 -10.25 -8.20
CA GLU A 535 20.99 -11.35 -7.71
C GLU A 535 20.65 -12.68 -8.42
N THR A 536 21.54 -13.12 -9.30
CA THR A 536 21.56 -14.49 -9.86
C THR A 536 22.45 -15.36 -8.98
N PHE A 537 21.93 -16.53 -8.55
CA PHE A 537 22.72 -17.48 -7.77
C PHE A 537 22.59 -18.90 -8.33
N GLN A 538 23.73 -19.59 -8.36
CA GLN A 538 23.82 -21.02 -8.68
C GLN A 538 23.21 -21.86 -7.54
N ILE A 539 22.65 -23.00 -7.92
CA ILE A 539 22.08 -24.02 -7.04
C ILE A 539 23.25 -24.78 -6.38
N PHE A 540 23.20 -25.01 -5.06
CA PHE A 540 24.32 -25.61 -4.32
C PHE A 540 23.91 -26.78 -3.41
N GLY A 541 24.74 -27.84 -3.46
CA GLY A 541 25.55 -28.36 -2.33
C GLY A 541 24.87 -29.20 -1.24
N SER A 542 25.35 -30.44 -1.06
CA SER A 542 24.98 -31.35 0.02
C SER A 542 25.74 -31.05 1.32
N SER A 543 25.05 -30.50 2.32
CA SER A 543 25.53 -30.47 3.72
C SER A 543 24.99 -31.69 4.49
N THR A 544 25.77 -32.22 5.44
CA THR A 544 25.46 -33.44 6.20
C THR A 544 24.78 -33.20 7.55
N GLN A 545 24.67 -31.95 8.01
CA GLN A 545 23.97 -31.59 9.25
C GLN A 545 23.12 -30.33 9.04
N MET A 546 21.80 -30.48 9.04
CA MET A 546 20.84 -29.40 8.73
C MET A 546 19.79 -29.26 9.83
N THR A 547 19.43 -28.03 10.19
CA THR A 547 18.30 -27.73 11.09
C THR A 547 16.99 -28.24 10.48
N SER A 548 16.07 -28.75 11.30
CA SER A 548 14.82 -29.38 10.84
C SER A 548 13.59 -28.70 11.45
N PRO A 549 13.26 -27.46 11.03
CA PRO A 549 12.14 -26.71 11.59
C PRO A 549 10.78 -27.34 11.24
N THR A 550 9.76 -27.00 12.01
CA THR A 550 8.37 -27.41 11.75
C THR A 550 7.54 -26.30 11.09
N ASN A 551 7.92 -25.03 11.31
CA ASN A 551 7.24 -23.84 10.80
C ASN A 551 8.20 -22.94 10.02
N VAL A 552 7.91 -22.70 8.75
CA VAL A 552 8.75 -21.88 7.88
C VAL A 552 7.91 -20.84 7.15
N VAL A 553 8.28 -19.58 7.27
CA VAL A 553 7.64 -18.44 6.59
C VAL A 553 8.69 -17.67 5.80
N LEU A 554 8.51 -17.57 4.49
CA LEU A 554 9.44 -16.93 3.57
C LEU A 554 8.72 -15.89 2.72
N TRP A 555 9.09 -14.62 2.87
CA TRP A 555 8.55 -13.53 2.07
C TRP A 555 9.65 -13.01 1.16
N PHE A 556 9.49 -13.15 -0.15
CA PHE A 556 10.48 -12.81 -1.18
C PHE A 556 11.81 -13.60 -1.11
N VAL A 557 11.85 -14.69 -0.33
CA VAL A 557 13.01 -15.57 -0.18
C VAL A 557 12.69 -16.90 -0.88
N ARG A 558 13.55 -17.35 -1.79
CA ARG A 558 13.39 -18.65 -2.44
C ARG A 558 13.76 -19.78 -1.48
N PRO A 559 12.95 -20.85 -1.37
CA PRO A 559 13.27 -22.01 -0.53
C PRO A 559 14.64 -22.63 -0.83
N GLN A 560 15.05 -22.65 -2.11
CA GLN A 560 16.34 -23.23 -2.53
C GLN A 560 17.57 -22.51 -1.95
N TRP A 561 17.40 -21.33 -1.35
CA TRP A 561 18.49 -20.57 -0.74
C TRP A 561 18.79 -20.99 0.70
N LEU A 562 17.93 -21.79 1.32
CA LEU A 562 18.10 -22.24 2.70
C LEU A 562 18.68 -23.65 2.74
N GLN A 563 19.77 -23.80 3.48
CA GLN A 563 20.34 -25.11 3.79
C GLN A 563 19.71 -25.69 5.07
N ILE A 564 18.40 -25.93 5.03
CA ILE A 564 17.64 -26.59 6.09
C ILE A 564 17.01 -27.92 5.63
N SER A 565 16.72 -28.81 6.57
CA SER A 565 15.97 -30.04 6.33
C SER A 565 14.48 -29.74 6.33
N TRP A 566 13.86 -29.88 5.17
CA TRP A 566 12.42 -29.66 4.95
C TRP A 566 11.55 -30.84 5.43
N SER A 567 12.17 -31.96 5.80
CA SER A 567 11.49 -33.24 6.10
C SER A 567 10.49 -33.19 7.25
N LYS A 568 10.69 -32.30 8.23
CA LYS A 568 9.81 -32.13 9.41
C LYS A 568 8.85 -30.93 9.29
N VAL A 569 8.90 -30.18 8.20
CA VAL A 569 8.07 -28.98 8.02
C VAL A 569 6.60 -29.39 7.94
N THR A 570 5.78 -28.80 8.81
CA THR A 570 4.33 -29.03 8.88
C THR A 570 3.53 -27.80 8.48
N TYR A 571 4.09 -26.60 8.65
CA TYR A 571 3.55 -25.34 8.17
C TYR A 571 4.57 -24.64 7.27
N LEU A 572 4.15 -24.31 6.05
CA LEU A 572 4.94 -23.54 5.10
C LEU A 572 4.12 -22.35 4.61
N GLU A 573 4.71 -21.17 4.64
CA GLU A 573 4.15 -19.97 4.01
C GLU A 573 5.20 -19.36 3.09
N LEU A 574 4.86 -19.24 1.80
CA LEU A 574 5.68 -18.59 0.80
C LEU A 574 4.91 -17.38 0.26
N LYS A 575 5.43 -16.17 0.48
CA LYS A 575 4.89 -14.96 -0.16
C LYS A 575 5.82 -14.49 -1.26
N LEU A 576 5.20 -14.17 -2.39
CA LEU A 576 5.88 -13.62 -3.56
C LEU A 576 6.99 -14.59 -4.00
N CYS A 577 6.59 -15.84 -4.24
CA CYS A 577 7.44 -16.93 -4.73
C CYS A 577 7.16 -17.23 -6.22
N GLN A 578 8.14 -17.81 -6.92
CA GLN A 578 7.96 -18.30 -8.28
C GLN A 578 7.20 -19.63 -8.27
N ASP A 579 6.35 -19.85 -9.28
CA ASP A 579 5.48 -21.03 -9.35
C ASP A 579 6.26 -22.36 -9.36
N THR A 580 7.35 -22.43 -10.14
CA THR A 580 8.21 -23.63 -10.19
C THR A 580 8.84 -23.94 -8.83
N ALA A 581 9.41 -22.94 -8.16
CA ALA A 581 10.04 -23.09 -6.86
C ALA A 581 9.05 -23.47 -5.75
N ALA A 582 7.85 -22.89 -5.78
CA ALA A 582 6.77 -23.22 -4.87
C ALA A 582 6.23 -24.64 -5.07
N PHE A 583 6.24 -25.16 -6.31
CA PHE A 583 5.82 -26.53 -6.57
C PHE A 583 6.89 -27.56 -6.18
N GLU A 584 8.15 -27.32 -6.55
CA GLU A 584 9.28 -28.25 -6.29
C GLU A 584 9.48 -28.54 -4.80
N ILE A 585 9.25 -27.54 -3.92
CA ILE A 585 9.45 -27.71 -2.47
C ILE A 585 8.53 -28.76 -1.84
N LEU A 586 7.41 -29.07 -2.49
CA LEU A 586 6.47 -30.10 -2.04
C LEU A 586 7.12 -31.49 -2.00
N GLN A 587 8.09 -31.76 -2.89
CA GLN A 587 8.84 -33.02 -2.92
C GLN A 587 9.75 -33.19 -1.69
N HIS A 588 10.08 -32.09 -1.03
CA HIS A 588 10.98 -32.07 0.12
C HIS A 588 10.24 -31.92 1.46
N THR A 589 8.91 -31.77 1.43
CA THR A 589 8.07 -31.50 2.62
C THR A 589 7.02 -32.60 2.85
N PRO A 590 7.44 -33.87 3.08
CA PRO A 590 6.53 -35.01 3.16
C PRO A 590 5.53 -34.95 4.34
N GLN A 591 5.83 -34.15 5.38
CA GLN A 591 5.00 -33.98 6.58
C GLN A 591 4.14 -32.72 6.57
N LEU A 592 4.07 -32.00 5.43
CA LEU A 592 3.36 -30.73 5.32
C LEU A 592 1.87 -30.91 5.61
N ARG A 593 1.32 -30.07 6.48
CA ARG A 593 -0.10 -30.05 6.89
C ARG A 593 -0.82 -28.78 6.48
N SER A 594 -0.12 -27.66 6.44
CA SER A 594 -0.65 -26.37 6.05
C SER A 594 0.31 -25.69 5.08
N TYR A 595 -0.19 -25.29 3.92
CA TYR A 595 0.58 -24.59 2.92
C TYR A 595 -0.13 -23.33 2.46
N VAL A 596 0.51 -22.19 2.67
CA VAL A 596 0.06 -20.87 2.22
C VAL A 596 1.03 -20.38 1.16
N VAL A 597 0.56 -20.10 -0.05
CA VAL A 597 1.41 -19.63 -1.15
C VAL A 597 0.79 -18.43 -1.84
N ASN A 598 1.60 -17.38 -1.98
CA ASN A 598 1.32 -16.21 -2.80
C ASN A 598 2.43 -16.07 -3.85
N PHE A 599 2.05 -15.94 -5.11
CA PHE A 599 3.00 -15.93 -6.23
C PHE A 599 3.42 -14.50 -6.60
N VAL A 600 4.59 -14.32 -7.22
CA VAL A 600 4.94 -13.06 -7.90
C VAL A 600 4.40 -13.09 -9.32
N GLN A 601 4.02 -11.94 -9.88
CA GLN A 601 3.82 -11.84 -11.33
C GLN A 601 5.10 -12.34 -12.00
N PRO A 602 5.05 -13.17 -13.06
CA PRO A 602 6.26 -13.61 -13.72
C PRO A 602 7.02 -12.36 -14.20
N ASP A 603 8.26 -12.18 -13.70
CA ASP A 603 9.27 -11.44 -14.47
C ASP A 603 9.24 -12.01 -15.89
N GLN A 604 9.40 -11.15 -16.91
CA GLN A 604 9.39 -11.56 -18.31
C GLN A 604 10.05 -12.94 -18.48
N PRO A 605 9.47 -13.86 -19.27
CA PRO A 605 9.99 -15.22 -19.36
C PRO A 605 11.48 -15.17 -19.66
N SER A 606 12.30 -15.44 -18.65
CA SER A 606 13.71 -15.67 -18.85
C SER A 606 13.81 -16.83 -19.83
N ARG A 607 14.69 -16.68 -20.83
CA ARG A 607 14.90 -17.62 -21.94
C ARG A 607 15.26 -19.06 -21.51
N ASP A 608 15.31 -19.36 -20.21
CA ASP A 608 15.71 -20.62 -19.62
C ASP A 608 14.56 -21.64 -19.45
N ASN A 609 13.31 -21.31 -19.76
CA ASN A 609 12.16 -22.23 -19.62
C ASN A 609 11.85 -23.08 -20.88
N LEU A 610 12.84 -23.36 -21.72
CA LEU A 610 12.69 -24.27 -22.87
C LEU A 610 13.17 -25.69 -22.54
N LEU A 611 12.58 -26.32 -21.53
CA LEU A 611 12.52 -27.77 -21.43
C LEU A 611 11.13 -28.18 -20.89
N PRO A 612 10.36 -29.01 -21.60
CA PRO A 612 9.14 -29.59 -21.05
C PRO A 612 9.53 -30.52 -19.91
N SER A 613 9.33 -30.08 -18.66
CA SER A 613 9.48 -30.96 -17.51
C SER A 613 8.44 -32.06 -17.63
N SER A 614 8.89 -33.32 -17.66
CA SER A 614 8.03 -34.50 -17.60
C SER A 614 7.00 -34.31 -16.48
N SER A 615 5.71 -34.28 -16.84
CA SER A 615 4.58 -34.02 -15.95
C SER A 615 4.54 -35.09 -14.85
N THR A 616 5.18 -34.79 -13.72
CA THR A 616 5.28 -35.67 -12.56
C THR A 616 4.41 -35.07 -11.47
N TYR A 617 3.23 -35.67 -11.28
CA TYR A 617 2.35 -35.33 -10.17
C TYR A 617 3.10 -35.44 -8.83
N THR A 618 2.97 -34.43 -7.97
CA THR A 618 3.61 -34.43 -6.64
C THR A 618 2.56 -34.68 -5.57
N THR A 619 2.77 -35.72 -4.75
CA THR A 619 1.82 -36.13 -3.69
C THR A 619 2.26 -35.63 -2.32
N CYS A 620 1.38 -34.91 -1.62
CA CYS A 620 1.58 -34.54 -0.22
C CYS A 620 0.48 -35.19 0.65
N PRO A 621 0.74 -36.36 1.24
CA PRO A 621 -0.30 -37.20 1.84
C PRO A 621 -0.89 -36.66 3.15
N HIS A 622 -0.23 -35.67 3.77
CA HIS A 622 -0.64 -35.10 5.05
C HIS A 622 -1.17 -33.66 4.95
N LEU A 623 -1.20 -33.09 3.75
CA LEU A 623 -1.64 -31.70 3.54
C LEU A 623 -3.14 -31.60 3.79
N ARG A 624 -3.52 -30.78 4.77
CA ARG A 624 -4.92 -30.56 5.18
C ARG A 624 -5.43 -29.18 4.81
N HIS A 625 -4.56 -28.17 4.82
CA HIS A 625 -4.91 -26.78 4.54
C HIS A 625 -4.06 -26.28 3.38
N LEU A 626 -4.71 -25.79 2.33
CA LEU A 626 -4.06 -25.19 1.17
C LEU A 626 -4.68 -23.83 0.89
N HIS A 627 -3.87 -22.78 0.94
CA HIS A 627 -4.26 -21.43 0.56
C HIS A 627 -3.38 -20.92 -0.59
N VAL A 628 -4.01 -20.54 -1.69
CA VAL A 628 -3.34 -20.20 -2.96
C VAL A 628 -3.76 -18.80 -3.40
N MET A 629 -2.79 -17.90 -3.54
CA MET A 629 -2.96 -16.53 -4.04
C MET A 629 -2.16 -16.32 -5.34
N PRO A 630 -2.75 -16.60 -6.51
CA PRO A 630 -2.09 -16.37 -7.79
C PRO A 630 -1.96 -14.87 -8.11
N SER A 631 -0.88 -14.54 -8.80
CA SER A 631 -0.49 -13.18 -9.21
C SER A 631 -0.65 -12.90 -10.71
N SER A 632 -0.93 -13.94 -11.50
CA SER A 632 -1.00 -13.88 -12.96
C SER A 632 -2.28 -14.55 -13.42
N ASN A 633 -2.61 -14.41 -14.71
CA ASN A 633 -3.75 -15.10 -15.31
C ASN A 633 -3.57 -16.63 -15.34
N ASN A 634 -2.36 -17.16 -15.15
CA ASN A 634 -2.14 -18.60 -15.18
C ASN A 634 -2.52 -19.28 -13.85
N ILE A 635 -3.15 -20.45 -13.96
CA ILE A 635 -3.43 -21.34 -12.83
C ILE A 635 -2.11 -21.96 -12.34
N PRO A 636 -1.74 -21.83 -11.05
CA PRO A 636 -0.48 -22.34 -10.52
C PRO A 636 -0.31 -23.86 -10.67
N ARG A 637 0.93 -24.33 -10.85
CA ARG A 637 1.26 -25.77 -10.96
C ARG A 637 0.81 -26.58 -9.75
N ILE A 638 0.78 -25.98 -8.57
CA ILE A 638 0.25 -26.64 -7.37
C ILE A 638 -1.21 -27.11 -7.52
N ILE A 639 -2.03 -26.36 -8.27
CA ILE A 639 -3.41 -26.74 -8.60
C ILE A 639 -3.42 -27.74 -9.75
N MET A 640 -2.60 -27.54 -10.79
CA MET A 640 -2.59 -28.38 -11.99
C MET A 640 -1.97 -29.78 -11.77
N GLU A 641 -0.95 -29.90 -10.92
CA GLU A 641 -0.08 -31.07 -10.79
C GLU A 641 0.01 -31.65 -9.35
N GLY A 642 -0.62 -31.01 -8.35
CA GLY A 642 -0.61 -31.49 -6.96
C GLY A 642 -1.59 -32.64 -6.68
N VAL A 643 -1.25 -33.55 -5.77
CA VAL A 643 -2.15 -34.63 -5.30
C VAL A 643 -2.21 -34.62 -3.77
N PHE A 644 -3.37 -34.27 -3.21
CA PHE A 644 -3.53 -33.95 -1.79
C PHE A 644 -4.66 -34.76 -1.14
N PRO A 645 -4.47 -36.07 -0.89
CA PRO A 645 -5.56 -36.96 -0.48
C PRO A 645 -6.16 -36.64 0.90
N ALA A 646 -5.41 -35.97 1.78
CA ALA A 646 -5.87 -35.57 3.10
C ALA A 646 -6.40 -34.12 3.18
N LEU A 647 -6.60 -33.45 2.03
CA LEU A 647 -6.99 -32.04 2.00
C LEU A 647 -8.41 -31.86 2.59
N GLU A 648 -8.51 -31.04 3.63
CA GLU A 648 -9.75 -30.70 4.35
C GLU A 648 -10.20 -29.27 4.04
N GLU A 649 -9.25 -28.35 3.81
CA GLU A 649 -9.51 -26.94 3.55
C GLU A 649 -8.76 -26.45 2.31
N LEU A 650 -9.51 -25.87 1.37
CA LEU A 650 -8.97 -25.23 0.17
C LEU A 650 -9.45 -23.79 0.11
N SER A 651 -8.51 -22.85 0.06
CA SER A 651 -8.76 -21.43 -0.19
C SER A 651 -8.01 -20.97 -1.43
N TYR A 652 -8.71 -20.36 -2.38
CA TYR A 652 -8.16 -19.85 -3.63
C TYR A 652 -8.56 -18.40 -3.80
N SER A 653 -7.60 -17.48 -3.78
CA SER A 653 -7.85 -16.04 -3.84
C SER A 653 -7.07 -15.38 -4.95
N ALA A 654 -7.70 -15.26 -6.11
CA ALA A 654 -7.11 -14.65 -7.29
C ALA A 654 -7.62 -13.22 -7.51
N ASP A 655 -6.71 -12.34 -7.92
CA ASP A 655 -7.05 -11.04 -8.52
C ASP A 655 -7.09 -11.10 -10.07
N SER A 656 -7.03 -12.31 -10.66
CA SER A 656 -6.94 -12.53 -12.11
C SER A 656 -8.29 -12.68 -12.83
N SER A 657 -8.25 -12.60 -14.17
CA SER A 657 -9.41 -12.73 -15.06
C SER A 657 -9.85 -14.17 -15.34
N ASP A 658 -9.10 -15.18 -14.91
CA ASP A 658 -9.28 -16.55 -15.39
C ASP A 658 -10.11 -17.35 -14.38
N ASP A 659 -11.07 -18.14 -14.88
CA ASP A 659 -11.90 -19.01 -14.05
C ASP A 659 -11.11 -20.25 -13.59
N PRO A 660 -10.85 -20.43 -12.28
CA PRO A 660 -10.10 -21.58 -11.79
C PRO A 660 -10.93 -22.85 -11.62
N MET A 661 -12.26 -22.82 -11.86
CA MET A 661 -13.19 -23.91 -11.49
C MET A 661 -12.77 -25.26 -12.08
N ALA A 662 -12.50 -25.31 -13.39
CA ALA A 662 -12.17 -26.57 -14.07
C ALA A 662 -10.88 -27.23 -13.52
N SER A 663 -9.89 -26.40 -13.16
CA SER A 663 -8.62 -26.89 -12.61
C SER A 663 -8.75 -27.30 -11.15
N ILE A 664 -9.56 -26.59 -10.35
CA ILE A 664 -9.89 -26.99 -8.98
C ILE A 664 -10.68 -28.31 -9.00
N GLN A 665 -11.64 -28.47 -9.91
CA GLN A 665 -12.36 -29.73 -10.13
C GLN A 665 -11.40 -30.88 -10.44
N THR A 666 -10.46 -30.65 -11.36
CA THR A 666 -9.43 -31.64 -11.70
C THR A 666 -8.56 -32.00 -10.50
N LEU A 667 -8.17 -31.01 -9.67
CA LEU A 667 -7.41 -31.23 -8.44
C LEU A 667 -8.17 -32.11 -7.44
N ILE A 668 -9.46 -31.83 -7.23
CA ILE A 668 -10.31 -32.58 -6.28
C ILE A 668 -10.46 -34.03 -6.75
N LEU A 669 -10.80 -34.23 -8.04
CA LEU A 669 -10.95 -35.56 -8.63
C LEU A 669 -9.64 -36.35 -8.55
N ARG A 670 -8.51 -35.70 -8.88
CA ARG A 670 -7.18 -36.33 -8.81
C ARG A 670 -6.75 -36.66 -7.38
N SER A 671 -7.11 -35.82 -6.41
CA SER A 671 -6.70 -36.00 -5.02
C SER A 671 -7.61 -36.97 -4.26
N GLY A 672 -8.87 -37.13 -4.67
CA GLY A 672 -9.85 -37.94 -3.95
C GLY A 672 -10.11 -37.45 -2.51
N CYS A 673 -9.87 -36.17 -2.26
CA CYS A 673 -9.96 -35.57 -0.93
C CYS A 673 -11.40 -35.31 -0.51
N THR A 674 -11.61 -35.05 0.79
CA THR A 674 -12.92 -34.74 1.37
C THR A 674 -12.90 -33.35 1.99
N LEU A 675 -13.20 -32.34 1.19
CA LEU A 675 -13.18 -30.95 1.63
C LEU A 675 -14.32 -30.69 2.63
N LYS A 676 -13.96 -30.01 3.73
CA LYS A 676 -14.86 -29.46 4.75
C LYS A 676 -14.99 -27.95 4.62
N THR A 677 -13.91 -27.27 4.25
CA THR A 677 -13.89 -25.81 4.05
C THR A 677 -13.47 -25.48 2.63
N PHE A 678 -14.27 -24.67 1.94
CA PHE A 678 -13.95 -24.16 0.62
C PHE A 678 -14.16 -22.65 0.61
N ASP A 679 -13.10 -21.93 0.27
CA ASP A 679 -13.08 -20.47 0.19
C ASP A 679 -12.56 -20.05 -1.17
N ILE A 680 -13.31 -19.22 -1.86
CA ILE A 680 -12.93 -18.80 -3.20
C ILE A 680 -13.20 -17.33 -3.46
N ARG A 681 -12.17 -16.65 -3.97
CA ARG A 681 -12.20 -15.27 -4.43
C ARG A 681 -11.64 -15.17 -5.85
N GLY A 682 -12.34 -14.45 -6.72
CA GLY A 682 -11.89 -14.20 -8.10
C GLY A 682 -13.05 -13.96 -9.08
N ARG A 683 -12.77 -14.03 -10.38
CA ARG A 683 -13.81 -14.11 -11.41
C ARG A 683 -14.44 -15.51 -11.36
N LEU A 684 -15.74 -15.57 -11.09
CA LEU A 684 -16.48 -16.82 -10.94
C LEU A 684 -17.65 -16.86 -11.91
N GLU A 685 -17.94 -18.03 -12.47
CA GLU A 685 -19.15 -18.28 -13.23
C GLU A 685 -20.10 -19.15 -12.38
N GLN A 686 -21.38 -18.77 -12.32
CA GLN A 686 -22.34 -19.39 -11.40
C GLN A 686 -22.56 -20.88 -11.69
N ASP A 687 -22.59 -21.28 -12.97
CA ASP A 687 -22.91 -22.66 -13.35
C ASP A 687 -21.72 -23.59 -13.08
N THR A 688 -20.50 -23.15 -13.42
CA THR A 688 -19.26 -23.89 -13.12
C THR A 688 -19.02 -24.02 -11.61
N LEU A 689 -19.31 -22.96 -10.84
CA LEU A 689 -19.26 -23.00 -9.37
C LEU A 689 -20.25 -24.02 -8.81
N VAL A 690 -21.50 -24.02 -9.29
CA VAL A 690 -22.51 -24.99 -8.82
C VAL A 690 -22.11 -26.42 -9.17
N GLU A 691 -21.59 -26.66 -10.37
CA GLU A 691 -21.08 -27.98 -10.78
C GLU A 691 -19.93 -28.47 -9.89
N LEU A 692 -18.96 -27.61 -9.59
CA LEU A 692 -17.89 -27.91 -8.65
C LEU A 692 -18.44 -28.29 -7.27
N LEU A 693 -19.37 -27.49 -6.73
CA LEU A 693 -19.96 -27.71 -5.41
C LEU A 693 -20.79 -29.00 -5.33
N ARG A 694 -21.39 -29.47 -6.44
CA ARG A 694 -22.09 -30.77 -6.47
C ARG A 694 -21.16 -31.95 -6.14
N MET A 695 -19.86 -31.81 -6.39
CA MET A 695 -18.86 -32.82 -6.08
C MET A 695 -18.40 -32.80 -4.60
N LEU A 696 -18.86 -31.85 -3.78
CA LEU A 696 -18.37 -31.61 -2.43
C LEU A 696 -19.44 -31.85 -1.34
N PRO A 697 -20.03 -33.05 -1.22
CA PRO A 697 -21.10 -33.30 -0.26
C PRO A 697 -20.65 -33.24 1.21
N SER A 698 -19.35 -33.34 1.49
CA SER A 698 -18.76 -33.23 2.83
C SER A 698 -18.58 -31.80 3.34
N LEU A 699 -18.89 -30.79 2.51
CA LEU A 699 -18.58 -29.40 2.82
C LEU A 699 -19.40 -28.89 4.03
N GLU A 700 -18.71 -28.32 5.01
CA GLU A 700 -19.27 -27.74 6.22
C GLU A 700 -19.24 -26.21 6.20
N SER A 701 -18.24 -25.60 5.54
CA SER A 701 -18.10 -24.15 5.41
C SER A 701 -17.78 -23.74 3.98
N LEU A 702 -18.56 -22.80 3.45
CA LEU A 702 -18.41 -22.23 2.12
C LEU A 702 -18.25 -20.71 2.21
N SER A 703 -17.19 -20.17 1.60
CA SER A 703 -16.97 -18.74 1.43
C SER A 703 -16.83 -18.41 -0.06
N VAL A 704 -17.63 -17.49 -0.57
CA VAL A 704 -17.64 -17.10 -2.00
C VAL A 704 -17.52 -15.59 -2.10
N HIS A 705 -16.46 -15.14 -2.77
CA HIS A 705 -16.04 -13.75 -2.87
C HIS A 705 -15.86 -13.38 -4.36
N PRO A 706 -16.95 -13.31 -5.14
CA PRO A 706 -16.82 -13.01 -6.55
C PRO A 706 -16.32 -11.58 -6.77
N MET A 707 -15.61 -11.37 -7.88
CA MET A 707 -15.35 -10.04 -8.42
C MET A 707 -16.64 -9.39 -8.96
N ILE A 708 -16.53 -8.11 -9.32
CA ILE A 708 -17.62 -7.29 -9.85
C ILE A 708 -18.33 -8.05 -11.00
N TYR A 709 -19.68 -8.01 -11.05
CA TYR A 709 -20.57 -8.65 -12.06
C TYR A 709 -21.02 -10.11 -11.85
N PHE A 710 -20.94 -10.67 -10.64
CA PHE A 710 -21.48 -12.02 -10.38
C PHE A 710 -22.97 -12.03 -10.05
N TYR A 711 -23.78 -12.58 -10.97
CA TYR A 711 -25.19 -12.88 -10.72
C TYR A 711 -25.32 -14.17 -9.90
N ALA A 712 -25.63 -14.05 -8.60
CA ALA A 712 -25.67 -15.21 -7.70
C ALA A 712 -26.99 -15.99 -7.73
N GLU A 713 -27.89 -15.71 -8.68
CA GLU A 713 -29.24 -16.26 -8.72
C GLU A 713 -29.26 -17.79 -8.86
N SER A 714 -28.53 -18.37 -9.84
CA SER A 714 -28.47 -19.83 -10.01
C SER A 714 -27.69 -20.50 -8.89
N PHE A 715 -26.63 -19.82 -8.39
CA PHE A 715 -25.86 -20.28 -7.23
C PHE A 715 -26.76 -20.48 -6.01
N PHE A 716 -27.58 -19.48 -5.65
CA PHE A 716 -28.50 -19.62 -4.54
C PHE A 716 -29.59 -20.64 -4.86
N LYS A 717 -30.21 -20.62 -6.04
CA LYS A 717 -31.24 -21.61 -6.41
C LYS A 717 -30.77 -23.07 -6.34
N ALA A 718 -29.49 -23.34 -6.55
CA ALA A 718 -28.93 -24.69 -6.44
C ALA A 718 -29.16 -25.32 -5.06
N PHE A 719 -29.27 -24.51 -4.00
CA PHE A 719 -29.53 -25.01 -2.65
C PHE A 719 -30.93 -25.61 -2.46
N ALA A 720 -31.91 -25.30 -3.32
CA ALA A 720 -33.20 -25.99 -3.36
C ALA A 720 -33.14 -27.34 -4.12
N GLN A 721 -32.06 -27.62 -4.85
CA GLN A 721 -31.98 -28.80 -5.71
C GLN A 721 -31.67 -30.07 -4.90
N ARG A 722 -32.34 -31.14 -5.31
CA ARG A 722 -32.12 -32.52 -4.88
C ARG A 722 -31.16 -33.20 -5.87
N VAL A 723 -30.09 -33.80 -5.37
CA VAL A 723 -29.03 -34.51 -6.11
C VAL A 723 -29.33 -36.01 -6.07
N GLY A 724 -29.32 -36.69 -7.22
CA GLY A 724 -29.55 -38.15 -7.32
C GLY A 724 -30.40 -38.55 -8.54
N GLU A 725 -29.95 -39.60 -9.24
CA GLU A 725 -30.53 -40.11 -10.49
C GLU A 725 -31.99 -40.53 -10.35
N VAL A 726 -32.77 -40.16 -11.37
CA VAL A 726 -34.13 -40.68 -11.60
C VAL A 726 -34.00 -42.13 -12.02
N ASP A 727 -33.83 -43.02 -11.05
CA ASP A 727 -34.12 -44.44 -11.22
C ASP A 727 -35.35 -44.75 -10.36
N ALA A 728 -36.42 -45.20 -10.99
CA ALA A 728 -37.78 -45.22 -10.45
C ALA A 728 -37.97 -46.08 -9.18
N ASP A 729 -36.91 -46.75 -8.69
CA ASP A 729 -36.93 -47.66 -7.54
C ASP A 729 -35.98 -47.29 -6.37
N SER A 730 -35.21 -46.18 -6.42
CA SER A 730 -34.30 -45.81 -5.30
C SER A 730 -34.77 -44.56 -4.51
N ARG A 731 -35.06 -44.74 -3.22
CA ARG A 731 -35.57 -43.67 -2.30
C ARG A 731 -34.47 -42.80 -1.68
N HIS A 732 -33.36 -42.53 -2.38
CA HIS A 732 -32.24 -41.77 -1.82
C HIS A 732 -31.79 -40.65 -2.75
N SER A 733 -32.58 -39.59 -2.83
CA SER A 733 -32.08 -38.30 -3.32
C SER A 733 -31.37 -37.57 -2.17
N SER A 734 -30.08 -37.30 -2.32
CA SER A 734 -29.29 -36.49 -1.39
C SER A 734 -29.46 -35.00 -1.73
N ILE A 735 -29.63 -34.13 -0.75
CA ILE A 735 -29.71 -32.69 -0.99
C ILE A 735 -28.35 -32.12 -1.43
N PHE A 736 -28.33 -31.01 -2.19
CA PHE A 736 -27.08 -30.30 -2.50
C PHE A 736 -26.34 -29.92 -1.20
N LEU A 737 -25.02 -30.13 -1.07
CA LEU A 737 -24.23 -29.77 0.13
C LEU A 737 -24.90 -30.13 1.50
N PRO A 738 -25.11 -31.42 1.82
CA PRO A 738 -25.93 -31.85 2.97
C PRO A 738 -25.35 -31.49 4.35
N ASN A 739 -24.02 -31.35 4.47
CA ASN A 739 -23.34 -31.12 5.74
C ASN A 739 -23.06 -29.64 6.05
N LEU A 740 -23.58 -28.72 5.23
CA LEU A 740 -23.23 -27.31 5.29
C LEU A 740 -23.73 -26.63 6.58
N ARG A 741 -22.81 -25.97 7.28
CA ARG A 741 -23.02 -25.25 8.55
C ARG A 741 -22.88 -23.74 8.40
N SER A 742 -21.97 -23.29 7.53
CA SER A 742 -21.65 -21.88 7.36
C SER A 742 -21.57 -21.50 5.88
N VAL A 743 -22.26 -20.42 5.51
CA VAL A 743 -22.16 -19.80 4.18
C VAL A 743 -21.78 -18.34 4.33
N LYS A 744 -20.69 -17.93 3.70
CA LYS A 744 -20.26 -16.53 3.59
C LYS A 744 -20.28 -16.13 2.12
N TYR A 745 -20.96 -15.05 1.80
CA TYR A 745 -21.00 -14.47 0.47
C TYR A 745 -20.56 -13.02 0.56
N ARG A 746 -19.52 -12.62 -0.17
CA ARG A 746 -19.06 -11.22 -0.23
C ARG A 746 -19.00 -10.76 -1.67
N GLY A 747 -20.05 -10.08 -2.11
CA GLY A 747 -20.22 -9.66 -3.50
C GLY A 747 -21.52 -8.90 -3.72
N PRO A 748 -21.84 -8.56 -4.97
CA PRO A 748 -23.04 -7.81 -5.32
C PRO A 748 -24.33 -8.54 -4.96
N VAL A 749 -25.34 -7.82 -4.51
CA VAL A 749 -26.69 -8.38 -4.24
C VAL A 749 -27.49 -8.50 -5.55
N MET A 750 -26.97 -9.29 -6.50
CA MET A 750 -27.59 -9.59 -7.80
C MET A 750 -28.35 -10.93 -7.77
N PHE A 751 -29.24 -11.10 -6.79
CA PHE A 751 -30.08 -12.29 -6.61
C PHE A 751 -31.37 -11.94 -5.86
N SER A 752 -32.41 -12.76 -6.00
CA SER A 752 -33.65 -12.57 -5.24
C SER A 752 -33.53 -13.12 -3.81
N TRP A 753 -34.13 -12.46 -2.82
CA TRP A 753 -34.20 -12.99 -1.46
C TRP A 753 -34.89 -14.36 -1.39
N ARG A 754 -35.84 -14.64 -2.28
CA ARG A 754 -36.44 -15.98 -2.40
C ARG A 754 -35.39 -17.03 -2.79
N SER A 755 -34.45 -16.68 -3.65
CA SER A 755 -33.32 -17.55 -4.02
C SER A 755 -32.43 -17.79 -2.81
N LEU A 756 -32.09 -16.76 -2.03
CA LEU A 756 -31.32 -16.95 -0.80
C LEU A 756 -32.05 -17.86 0.21
N MET A 757 -33.38 -17.72 0.32
CA MET A 757 -34.20 -18.56 1.20
C MET A 757 -34.19 -20.05 0.81
N SER A 758 -33.72 -20.43 -0.38
CA SER A 758 -33.51 -21.84 -0.74
C SER A 758 -32.38 -22.53 0.03
N LEU A 759 -31.57 -21.78 0.79
CA LEU A 759 -30.64 -22.34 1.77
C LEU A 759 -31.36 -23.07 2.92
N LEU A 760 -32.67 -22.88 3.05
CA LEU A 760 -33.48 -23.28 4.19
C LEU A 760 -34.45 -24.40 3.84
N PRO A 761 -34.85 -25.23 4.81
CA PRO A 761 -35.84 -26.27 4.60
C PRO A 761 -37.21 -25.69 4.21
N SER A 762 -37.81 -26.20 3.14
CA SER A 762 -39.18 -25.91 2.70
C SER A 762 -39.95 -27.21 2.41
N ASP A 763 -41.26 -27.22 2.65
CA ASP A 763 -42.11 -28.34 2.24
C ASP A 763 -42.33 -28.37 0.72
N CYS A 764 -42.92 -29.45 0.21
CA CYS A 764 -43.24 -29.62 -1.22
C CYS A 764 -44.25 -28.58 -1.76
N GLN A 765 -44.78 -27.69 -0.91
CA GLN A 765 -45.66 -26.57 -1.26
C GLN A 765 -44.96 -25.20 -1.07
N GLY A 766 -43.65 -25.18 -0.78
CA GLY A 766 -42.87 -23.96 -0.57
C GLY A 766 -43.12 -23.27 0.77
N ARG A 767 -43.72 -23.94 1.75
CA ARG A 767 -43.93 -23.42 3.11
C ARG A 767 -42.76 -23.80 4.02
N PHE A 768 -42.31 -22.86 4.83
CA PHE A 768 -41.24 -23.09 5.81
C PHE A 768 -41.73 -24.03 6.93
N ILE A 769 -41.05 -25.15 7.13
CA ILE A 769 -41.34 -26.11 8.20
C ILE A 769 -40.37 -25.88 9.36
N SER A 770 -40.87 -25.82 10.59
CA SER A 770 -40.07 -25.50 11.78
C SER A 770 -39.28 -26.67 12.38
N GLN A 771 -39.30 -27.87 11.79
CA GLN A 771 -38.62 -29.04 12.37
C GLN A 771 -38.01 -29.93 11.28
N THR A 772 -36.76 -30.35 11.54
CA THR A 772 -35.77 -31.06 10.72
C THR A 772 -35.21 -30.23 9.56
N SER A 773 -34.16 -29.44 9.84
CA SER A 773 -33.35 -28.86 8.77
C SER A 773 -32.68 -30.00 7.99
N GLU A 774 -32.88 -30.03 6.68
CA GLU A 774 -32.22 -31.02 5.82
C GLU A 774 -30.67 -30.84 5.91
N ARG A 775 -30.18 -29.64 6.26
CA ARG A 775 -28.76 -29.29 6.51
C ARG A 775 -28.53 -28.72 7.93
N PRO A 776 -27.35 -28.90 8.56
CA PRO A 776 -27.04 -28.35 9.89
C PRO A 776 -26.57 -26.88 9.86
N LEU A 777 -27.26 -26.02 9.10
CA LEU A 777 -26.88 -24.63 8.86
C LEU A 777 -27.03 -23.78 10.14
N SER A 778 -25.95 -23.10 10.57
CA SER A 778 -25.91 -22.23 11.74
C SER A 778 -25.57 -20.78 11.41
N THR A 779 -24.88 -20.53 10.29
CA THR A 779 -24.35 -19.21 9.94
C THR A 779 -24.58 -18.89 8.45
N ILE A 780 -25.20 -17.74 8.18
CA ILE A 780 -25.21 -17.11 6.86
C ILE A 780 -24.70 -15.67 7.04
N SER A 781 -23.65 -15.30 6.33
CA SER A 781 -23.13 -13.93 6.29
C SER A 781 -23.07 -13.43 4.85
N ILE A 782 -23.74 -12.31 4.59
CA ILE A 782 -23.74 -11.63 3.30
C ILE A 782 -23.04 -10.30 3.51
N THR A 783 -21.96 -10.03 2.79
CA THR A 783 -21.22 -8.77 2.86
C THR A 783 -21.26 -8.06 1.52
N VAL A 784 -21.90 -6.90 1.48
CA VAL A 784 -22.00 -6.05 0.30
C VAL A 784 -20.78 -5.11 0.26
N PRO A 785 -20.01 -5.09 -0.85
CA PRO A 785 -18.82 -4.23 -0.96
C PRO A 785 -19.21 -2.74 -1.08
N ALA A 786 -18.33 -1.85 -0.59
CA ALA A 786 -18.55 -0.39 -0.52
C ALA A 786 -18.77 0.29 -1.89
N CYS A 787 -18.41 -0.36 -2.99
CA CYS A 787 -18.43 0.20 -4.34
C CYS A 787 -19.82 0.22 -5.00
N GLU A 788 -20.87 -0.25 -4.34
CA GLU A 788 -22.24 -0.30 -4.88
C GLU A 788 -23.04 0.94 -4.48
N HIS A 789 -23.52 1.69 -5.49
CA HIS A 789 -24.35 2.88 -5.33
C HIS A 789 -25.68 2.61 -4.61
N SER A 790 -26.33 3.70 -4.18
CA SER A 790 -27.60 3.79 -3.44
C SER A 790 -28.83 3.09 -4.06
N ASP A 791 -28.71 2.47 -5.23
CA ASP A 791 -29.82 1.80 -5.92
C ASP A 791 -30.04 0.34 -5.46
N HIS A 792 -29.19 -0.18 -4.57
CA HIS A 792 -29.25 -1.57 -4.09
C HIS A 792 -29.80 -1.75 -2.66
N TYR A 793 -30.42 -0.72 -2.05
CA TYR A 793 -31.09 -0.90 -0.76
C TYR A 793 -32.23 -1.94 -0.86
N LEU A 794 -32.30 -2.84 0.12
CA LEU A 794 -33.30 -3.91 0.16
C LEU A 794 -34.72 -3.34 0.07
N ASP A 795 -35.58 -3.90 -0.77
CA ASP A 795 -37.00 -3.50 -0.86
C ASP A 795 -37.80 -3.87 0.40
N VAL A 796 -39.01 -3.34 0.53
CA VAL A 796 -39.89 -3.57 1.70
C VAL A 796 -40.16 -5.06 1.94
N GLY A 797 -40.38 -5.83 0.87
CA GLY A 797 -40.63 -7.27 0.97
C GLY A 797 -39.38 -8.06 1.37
N GLN A 798 -38.20 -7.61 0.93
CA GLN A 798 -36.90 -8.18 1.31
C GLN A 798 -36.58 -7.92 2.79
N ILE A 799 -36.83 -6.70 3.29
CA ILE A 799 -36.67 -6.34 4.71
C ILE A 799 -37.62 -7.17 5.58
N GLN A 800 -38.90 -7.27 5.20
CA GLN A 800 -39.88 -8.09 5.91
C GLN A 800 -39.49 -9.57 5.91
N GLY A 801 -39.05 -10.10 4.77
CA GLY A 801 -38.57 -11.48 4.66
C GLY A 801 -37.39 -11.78 5.59
N TYR A 802 -36.42 -10.88 5.69
CA TYR A 802 -35.29 -10.98 6.62
C TYR A 802 -35.74 -11.00 8.10
N LEU A 803 -36.65 -10.10 8.47
CA LEU A 803 -37.14 -9.99 9.86
C LEU A 803 -37.97 -11.19 10.28
N GLU A 804 -38.91 -11.63 9.43
CA GLU A 804 -39.66 -12.87 9.65
C GLU A 804 -38.74 -14.07 9.83
N TYR A 805 -37.65 -14.10 9.05
CA TYR A 805 -36.67 -15.17 9.12
C TYR A 805 -35.94 -15.23 10.46
N ARG A 806 -35.37 -14.10 10.94
CA ARG A 806 -34.67 -14.05 12.23
C ARG A 806 -35.57 -14.43 13.39
N GLN A 807 -36.84 -14.05 13.33
CA GLN A 807 -37.82 -14.40 14.36
C GLN A 807 -38.09 -15.91 14.41
N ARG A 808 -38.24 -16.56 13.24
CA ARG A 808 -38.52 -18.00 13.17
C ARG A 808 -37.30 -18.87 13.50
N ASN A 809 -36.07 -18.32 13.41
CA ASN A 809 -34.82 -19.06 13.59
C ASN A 809 -33.86 -18.36 14.59
N PRO A 810 -34.22 -18.27 15.89
CA PRO A 810 -33.44 -17.52 16.87
C PRO A 810 -32.04 -18.08 17.16
N GLY A 811 -31.78 -19.34 16.80
CA GLY A 811 -30.47 -19.99 16.95
C GLY A 811 -29.54 -19.84 15.75
N MET A 812 -29.97 -19.17 14.69
CA MET A 812 -29.19 -19.00 13.46
C MET A 812 -28.57 -17.61 13.38
N ASN A 813 -27.27 -17.54 13.12
CA ASN A 813 -26.60 -16.28 12.86
C ASN A 813 -26.80 -15.87 11.40
N LEU A 814 -27.70 -14.91 11.15
CA LEU A 814 -27.91 -14.30 9.84
C LEU A 814 -27.49 -12.83 9.88
N GLU A 815 -26.42 -12.52 9.16
CA GLU A 815 -25.86 -11.17 9.05
C GLU A 815 -25.87 -10.71 7.59
N VAL A 816 -26.33 -9.48 7.36
CA VAL A 816 -26.19 -8.79 6.07
C VAL A 816 -25.49 -7.46 6.35
N LEU A 817 -24.25 -7.34 5.89
CA LEU A 817 -23.35 -6.27 6.26
C LEU A 817 -22.97 -5.42 5.04
N PHE A 818 -22.89 -4.11 5.23
CA PHE A 818 -22.27 -3.17 4.30
C PHE A 818 -21.27 -2.32 5.10
N GLU A 819 -19.99 -2.38 4.74
CA GLU A 819 -18.91 -1.72 5.53
C GLU A 819 -19.00 -2.01 7.04
N GLU A 820 -19.21 -3.28 7.41
CA GLU A 820 -19.36 -3.72 8.81
C GLU A 820 -20.61 -3.18 9.55
N ARG A 821 -21.53 -2.52 8.85
CA ARG A 821 -22.82 -2.04 9.37
C ARG A 821 -23.97 -2.94 8.95
N ASP A 822 -25.03 -3.02 9.76
CA ASP A 822 -26.27 -3.76 9.43
C ASP A 822 -26.93 -3.12 8.20
N PHE A 823 -26.83 -3.80 7.05
CA PHE A 823 -27.35 -3.31 5.78
C PHE A 823 -28.88 -3.31 5.73
N VAL A 824 -29.53 -4.18 6.52
CA VAL A 824 -31.00 -4.23 6.61
C VAL A 824 -31.51 -3.01 7.36
N GLU A 825 -30.84 -2.65 8.45
CA GLU A 825 -31.14 -1.41 9.20
C GLU A 825 -30.97 -0.17 8.30
N MET A 826 -29.87 -0.10 7.55
CA MET A 826 -29.63 0.98 6.61
C MET A 826 -30.72 1.05 5.52
N SER A 827 -31.13 -0.11 4.98
CA SER A 827 -32.20 -0.20 3.97
C SER A 827 -33.56 0.22 4.52
N ALA A 828 -33.89 -0.18 5.75
CA ALA A 828 -35.12 0.22 6.43
C ALA A 828 -35.17 1.74 6.65
N LYS A 829 -34.07 2.33 7.14
CA LYS A 829 -33.93 3.79 7.31
C LYS A 829 -34.07 4.54 5.99
N PHE A 830 -33.42 4.07 4.94
CA PHE A 830 -33.51 4.68 3.61
C PHE A 830 -34.96 4.73 3.09
N ARG A 831 -35.77 3.70 3.40
CA ARG A 831 -37.18 3.60 2.99
C ARG A 831 -38.17 4.24 3.97
N GLY A 832 -37.68 4.95 5.00
CA GLY A 832 -38.53 5.58 6.01
C GLY A 832 -39.28 4.58 6.90
N MET A 833 -38.75 3.37 7.06
CA MET A 833 -39.31 2.33 7.92
C MET A 833 -38.72 2.43 9.33
N ASP A 834 -39.55 2.27 10.36
CA ASP A 834 -39.11 2.18 11.75
C ASP A 834 -38.60 0.76 12.05
N TYR A 835 -37.30 0.54 11.84
CA TYR A 835 -36.66 -0.77 12.01
C TYR A 835 -36.80 -1.32 13.44
N GLU A 836 -36.74 -0.46 14.45
CA GLU A 836 -36.90 -0.88 15.85
C GLU A 836 -38.35 -1.27 16.14
N ALA A 837 -39.32 -0.49 15.66
CA ALA A 837 -40.74 -0.87 15.77
C ALA A 837 -41.06 -2.13 14.96
N MET A 838 -40.36 -2.44 13.86
CA MET A 838 -40.57 -3.67 13.08
C MET A 838 -39.92 -4.91 13.72
N LYS A 839 -38.78 -4.76 14.40
CA LYS A 839 -38.24 -5.80 15.30
C LYS A 839 -39.24 -6.14 16.41
N GLU A 840 -39.99 -5.15 16.90
CA GLU A 840 -41.00 -5.33 17.96
C GLU A 840 -42.39 -5.79 17.44
N CYS A 841 -42.90 -5.24 16.33
CA CYS A 841 -44.24 -5.50 15.78
C CYS A 841 -44.47 -6.91 15.22
N THR A 842 -43.40 -7.67 14.98
CA THR A 842 -43.51 -9.06 14.49
C THR A 842 -43.98 -10.03 15.58
N TRP A 843 -44.12 -9.60 16.83
CA TRP A 843 -44.68 -10.40 17.93
C TRP A 843 -46.18 -10.71 17.82
N ASP A 844 -46.95 -10.06 16.93
CA ASP A 844 -48.42 -10.12 16.97
C ASP A 844 -49.11 -10.74 15.72
N VAL A 845 -48.39 -11.56 14.93
CA VAL A 845 -48.98 -12.21 13.74
C VAL A 845 -49.86 -13.43 14.09
N ASN A 846 -49.84 -13.91 15.33
CA ASN A 846 -50.68 -15.04 15.78
C ASN A 846 -52.06 -14.65 16.33
N ARG A 847 -52.41 -13.36 16.42
CA ARG A 847 -53.72 -12.93 16.96
C ARG A 847 -54.85 -12.74 15.95
N HIS A 848 -54.59 -12.76 14.64
CA HIS A 848 -55.59 -12.45 13.62
C HIS A 848 -56.19 -13.67 12.88
N ARG A 849 -56.07 -14.89 13.44
CA ARG A 849 -56.72 -16.11 12.88
C ARG A 849 -57.77 -16.77 13.79
N VAL A 850 -58.21 -16.10 14.84
CA VAL A 850 -59.38 -16.51 15.65
C VAL A 850 -60.36 -15.34 15.67
N GLY A 851 -61.11 -15.18 14.59
CA GLY A 851 -62.09 -14.10 14.49
C GLY A 851 -62.55 -13.78 13.07
N MET A 852 -62.92 -14.78 12.27
CA MET A 852 -63.95 -14.69 11.21
C MET A 852 -64.08 -16.05 10.49
N GLN A 853 -64.71 -17.01 11.17
CA GLN A 853 -65.82 -17.87 10.73
C GLN A 853 -66.05 -18.98 11.75
#